data_AF-S7Z0C5-F1
#
_entry.id   AF-S7Z0C5-F1
#
_cell.length_a   1.000
_cell.length_b   1.000
_cell.length_c   1.000
_cell.angle_alpha   90.00
_cell.angle_beta   90.00
_cell.angle_gamma   90.00
#
_symmetry.space_group_name_H-M   'P 1'
#
loop_
_entity.id
_entity.type
_entity.pdbx_description
1 polymer ?
#
loop_
_entity_poly.entity_id
_entity_poly.type
_entity_poly.pdbx_seq_one_letter_code
_entity_poly.pdbx_strand_id
1 'polypeptide(L)'
;MYNQETIIRQVLPELKKVNYHSDAIRNTLGISPKVKQTELYLEEQFAKTKEHLEDSLRKLLSADAGLVENNQVMTGYIVDKIKRNKEALLLGMSYLERWYNFSYGQVNIKDLVLYHLDFFGKGNASPLDTLIELGKSGFNNLLAKNNVDTYGISLASHHGTTDLFSTLENYRKVFLPNTSNNDWFKKQTKAFIVEEKSTIAEVKTKQEQAGTKYSIGVYDRITSSTWKYRNMVLPLLTLPERSVFVISTLSSLGFGAYDRYRNSYYKAGDELNKFVEDNARETAKRQRDHYDYWYRILDKQSREKLYRTILLYDAYKFGDDHTEGKASTIADFENSNPAMQHFFGPVGNKVVHNHHGAYATGDGVYYMSYRMLDKDGAITYTHEMTHDSDQDIYLGGYGRRSGLGPEFFAKGLLQAPDHPNDATITINSILKHSKSDSLEGSRLQVLDPTERFKDASDLQKYAHNMFDLIYLLEYLEGQSIVKKLNVSQKMEALRKIENKYVKDPADGNDVYATNVVKDLTDEEAQKLTSFESLIDNNILSAREYQAGTYERNGYFTIKLFAPIFSALSSEKGTPGDLMGRRIAYELLAAKGFKDGMVPYISNQYEEIAKQNGQTINLYGKKQGLVTDKLVLEKLFGGQYSSWAGFKKAMYQERVAQFDHLNKITFKDPTQSWMSNATKTIQRVKELQELMDQAVLKDAEGTRWSDYNPETDSAVHKLKRAVFKAYLDQTNDFRTSIFANKK
;
A
#
# COMPACT_ATOMS: atom_id res chain seq x y z
N MET A 1 42.10 -11.45 47.84
CA MET A 1 40.65 -11.53 47.57
C MET A 1 40.10 -10.13 47.67
N TYR A 2 39.45 -9.69 46.60
CA TYR A 2 38.97 -8.34 46.39
C TYR A 2 37.88 -7.94 47.42
N ASN A 3 37.84 -6.68 47.89
CA ASN A 3 36.86 -6.22 48.88
C ASN A 3 35.47 -5.88 48.28
N GLN A 4 35.07 -6.62 47.23
CA GLN A 4 33.85 -6.42 46.43
C GLN A 4 32.60 -6.46 47.31
N GLU A 5 32.55 -7.44 48.21
CA GLU A 5 31.47 -7.60 49.19
C GLU A 5 31.29 -6.37 50.08
N THR A 6 32.39 -5.75 50.48
CA THR A 6 32.33 -4.54 51.32
C THR A 6 31.83 -3.34 50.53
N ILE A 7 32.20 -3.20 49.25
CA ILE A 7 31.63 -2.16 48.38
C ILE A 7 30.12 -2.40 48.23
N ILE A 8 29.72 -3.61 47.83
CA ILE A 8 28.33 -3.99 47.60
C ILE A 8 27.47 -3.74 48.85
N ARG A 9 27.90 -4.23 50.03
CA ARG A 9 27.18 -4.01 51.30
C ARG A 9 26.96 -2.53 51.61
N GLN A 10 27.88 -1.65 51.21
CA GLN A 10 27.78 -0.22 51.47
C GLN A 10 26.92 0.54 50.46
N VAL A 11 26.85 0.10 49.20
CA VAL A 11 26.15 0.83 48.12
C VAL A 11 24.77 0.27 47.80
N LEU A 12 24.57 -1.04 47.96
CA LEU A 12 23.34 -1.75 47.60
C LEU A 12 22.10 -1.19 48.32
N PRO A 13 22.11 -0.90 49.64
CA PRO A 13 20.95 -0.32 50.32
C PRO A 13 20.55 1.06 49.77
N GLU A 14 21.53 1.86 49.35
CA GLU A 14 21.29 3.20 48.79
C GLU A 14 20.74 3.15 47.37
N LEU A 15 21.28 2.25 46.53
CA LEU A 15 20.75 2.03 45.18
C LEU A 15 19.33 1.46 45.20
N LYS A 16 19.01 0.54 46.14
CA LYS A 16 17.66 -0.03 46.27
C LYS A 16 16.59 1.01 46.64
N LYS A 17 16.97 2.14 47.25
CA LYS A 17 16.05 3.23 47.59
C LYS A 17 15.68 4.14 46.41
N VAL A 18 16.41 4.09 45.30
CA VAL A 18 16.14 4.95 44.13
C VAL A 18 14.81 4.56 43.49
N ASN A 19 13.94 5.55 43.26
CA ASN A 19 12.64 5.36 42.60
C ASN A 19 12.67 6.02 41.21
N TYR A 20 12.20 5.32 40.18
CA TYR A 20 12.17 5.78 38.79
C TYR A 20 11.43 7.12 38.61
N HIS A 21 10.34 7.31 39.35
CA HIS A 21 9.51 8.52 39.27
C HIS A 21 9.99 9.67 40.19
N SER A 22 11.12 9.49 40.89
CA SER A 22 11.64 10.49 41.83
C SER A 22 12.21 11.74 41.14
N ASP A 23 12.20 12.87 41.87
CA ASP A 23 12.83 14.11 41.41
C ASP A 23 14.33 13.95 41.16
N ALA A 24 15.01 13.05 41.89
CA ALA A 24 16.43 12.76 41.67
C ALA A 24 16.70 12.15 40.29
N ILE A 25 15.85 11.21 39.83
CA ILE A 25 15.92 10.66 38.47
C ILE A 25 15.60 11.75 37.45
N ARG A 26 14.57 12.56 37.68
CA ARG A 26 14.21 13.68 36.79
C ARG A 26 15.34 14.69 36.63
N ASN A 27 15.99 15.05 37.73
CA ASN A 27 17.15 15.93 37.74
C ASN A 27 18.34 15.31 36.99
N THR A 28 18.58 14.01 37.16
CA THR A 28 19.64 13.28 36.43
C THR A 28 19.37 13.26 34.93
N LEU A 29 18.11 13.09 34.52
CA LEU A 29 17.67 13.14 33.13
C LEU A 29 17.64 14.57 32.55
N GLY A 30 17.70 15.59 33.40
CA GLY A 30 17.58 17.00 32.99
C GLY A 30 16.17 17.39 32.54
N ILE A 31 15.11 16.81 33.14
CA ILE A 31 13.72 17.08 32.76
C ILE A 31 12.92 17.78 33.85
N SER A 32 12.00 18.64 33.44
CA SER A 32 11.04 19.27 34.35
C SER A 32 9.96 18.28 34.81
N PRO A 33 9.25 18.55 35.92
CA PRO A 33 8.14 17.72 36.39
C PRO A 33 7.00 17.55 35.37
N LYS A 34 6.87 18.46 34.39
CA LYS A 34 5.84 18.41 33.35
C LYS A 34 6.12 17.37 32.26
N VAL A 35 7.38 16.96 32.09
CA VAL A 35 7.78 15.98 31.07
C VAL A 35 7.60 14.59 31.65
N LYS A 36 6.87 13.73 30.94
CA LYS A 36 6.67 12.34 31.32
C LYS A 36 7.89 11.49 30.91
N GLN A 37 8.19 10.47 31.71
CA GLN A 37 9.29 9.53 31.45
C GLN A 37 8.86 8.35 30.55
N THR A 38 7.61 8.33 30.09
CA THR A 38 7.02 7.24 29.32
C THR A 38 7.76 6.94 28.01
N GLU A 39 8.26 7.98 27.32
CA GLU A 39 9.01 7.79 26.05
C GLU A 39 10.38 7.10 26.23
N LEU A 40 10.84 6.87 27.47
CA LEU A 40 12.03 6.07 27.75
C LEU A 40 11.75 4.56 27.63
N TYR A 41 10.53 4.10 27.96
CA TYR A 41 10.16 2.68 28.03
C TYR A 41 11.11 1.82 28.90
N LEU A 42 11.63 2.42 29.98
CA LEU A 42 12.58 1.77 30.89
C LEU A 42 11.98 1.34 32.24
N GLU A 43 10.76 1.76 32.57
CA GLU A 43 10.20 1.57 33.93
C GLU A 43 10.19 0.09 34.37
N GLU A 44 9.69 -0.80 33.53
CA GLU A 44 9.68 -2.25 33.80
C GLU A 44 11.11 -2.79 33.96
N GLN A 45 12.02 -2.41 33.07
CA GLN A 45 13.42 -2.87 33.16
C GLN A 45 14.14 -2.27 34.37
N PHE A 46 13.81 -1.05 34.77
CA PHE A 46 14.37 -0.40 35.96
C PHE A 46 13.99 -1.16 37.22
N ALA A 47 12.76 -1.63 37.32
CA ALA A 47 12.33 -2.50 38.40
C ALA A 47 13.10 -3.84 38.41
N LYS A 48 13.23 -4.50 37.26
CA LYS A 48 14.00 -5.77 37.12
C LYS A 48 15.49 -5.61 37.44
N THR A 49 16.09 -4.51 36.98
CA THR A 49 17.50 -4.17 37.25
C THR A 49 17.73 -4.02 38.75
N LYS A 50 16.78 -3.42 39.47
CA LYS A 50 16.84 -3.27 40.94
C LYS A 50 16.66 -4.60 41.68
N GLU A 51 15.85 -5.51 41.17
CA GLU A 51 15.63 -6.84 41.75
C GLU A 51 16.93 -7.67 41.73
N HIS A 52 17.64 -7.67 40.59
CA HIS A 52 18.88 -8.43 40.38
C HIS A 52 20.16 -7.60 40.61
N LEU A 53 20.03 -6.44 41.25
CA LEU A 53 21.09 -5.43 41.32
C LEU A 53 22.37 -5.94 41.97
N GLU A 54 22.27 -6.79 43.00
CA GLU A 54 23.44 -7.33 43.68
C GLU A 54 24.35 -8.11 42.73
N ASP A 55 23.77 -8.98 41.91
CA ASP A 55 24.52 -9.78 40.93
C ASP A 55 25.08 -8.91 39.81
N SER A 56 24.29 -7.96 39.30
CA SER A 56 24.76 -7.02 38.27
C SER A 56 25.91 -6.14 38.79
N LEU A 57 25.90 -5.74 40.07
CA LEU A 57 27.01 -5.01 40.71
C LEU A 57 28.25 -5.89 40.89
N ARG A 58 28.09 -7.18 41.24
CA ARG A 58 29.21 -8.13 41.34
C ARG A 58 29.93 -8.26 40.00
N LYS A 59 29.18 -8.43 38.92
CA LYS A 59 29.74 -8.50 37.55
C LYS A 59 30.43 -7.19 37.17
N LEU A 60 29.77 -6.05 37.41
CA LEU A 60 30.32 -4.73 37.12
C LEU A 60 31.67 -4.48 37.80
N LEU A 61 31.74 -4.71 39.11
CA LEU A 61 32.95 -4.52 39.91
C LEU A 61 34.05 -5.56 39.60
N SER A 62 33.70 -6.68 38.97
CA SER A 62 34.67 -7.70 38.55
C SER A 62 35.28 -7.40 37.19
N ALA A 63 34.51 -6.79 36.29
CA ALA A 63 34.95 -6.50 34.93
C ALA A 63 35.77 -5.20 34.82
N ASP A 64 35.62 -4.28 35.78
CA ASP A 64 36.34 -3.02 35.76
C ASP A 64 37.79 -3.20 36.26
N ALA A 65 38.70 -3.34 35.30
CA ALA A 65 40.13 -3.52 35.52
C ALA A 65 40.79 -2.34 36.26
N GLY A 66 40.20 -1.14 36.21
CA GLY A 66 40.67 0.04 36.95
C GLY A 66 40.49 -0.10 38.47
N LEU A 67 39.75 -1.12 38.93
CA LEU A 67 39.48 -1.33 40.33
C LEU A 67 40.47 -2.31 41.00
N VAL A 68 41.42 -2.91 40.26
CA VAL A 68 42.24 -4.08 40.64
C VAL A 68 43.24 -3.85 41.80
N GLU A 69 43.47 -2.62 42.26
CA GLU A 69 44.39 -2.35 43.39
C GLU A 69 43.70 -2.45 44.76
N ASN A 70 44.22 -3.35 45.60
CA ASN A 70 43.65 -3.68 46.91
C ASN A 70 44.07 -2.67 48.00
N ASN A 71 43.53 -1.44 47.93
CA ASN A 71 43.73 -0.38 48.92
C ASN A 71 42.38 0.12 49.48
N GLN A 72 42.28 0.32 50.80
CA GLN A 72 41.08 0.86 51.47
C GLN A 72 40.66 2.24 50.90
N VAL A 73 41.62 3.07 50.50
CA VAL A 73 41.36 4.37 49.87
C VAL A 73 40.60 4.21 48.55
N MET A 74 40.99 3.22 47.73
CA MET A 74 40.33 2.95 46.46
C MET A 74 38.93 2.36 46.65
N THR A 75 38.76 1.48 47.64
CA THR A 75 37.44 0.96 48.05
C THR A 75 36.48 2.10 48.44
N GLY A 76 36.96 3.06 49.26
CA GLY A 76 36.17 4.24 49.66
C GLY A 76 35.80 5.14 48.48
N TYR A 77 36.74 5.37 47.56
CA TYR A 77 36.51 6.15 46.34
C TYR A 77 35.41 5.53 45.46
N ILE A 78 35.43 4.21 45.25
CA ILE A 78 34.42 3.51 44.45
C ILE A 78 33.05 3.59 45.11
N VAL A 79 32.97 3.37 46.43
CA VAL A 79 31.72 3.49 47.19
C VAL A 79 31.14 4.91 47.05
N ASP A 80 31.96 5.94 47.21
CA ASP A 80 31.54 7.34 47.06
C ASP A 80 31.10 7.65 45.62
N LYS A 81 31.86 7.18 44.62
CA LYS A 81 31.52 7.33 43.20
C LYS A 81 30.16 6.70 42.89
N ILE A 82 29.89 5.47 43.34
CA ILE A 82 28.59 4.81 43.13
C ILE A 82 27.48 5.57 43.86
N LYS A 83 27.67 5.94 45.14
CA LYS A 83 26.64 6.63 45.92
C LYS A 83 26.27 8.00 45.34
N ARG A 84 27.25 8.77 44.84
CA ARG A 84 27.02 10.08 44.21
C ARG A 84 26.32 10.00 42.86
N ASN A 85 26.40 8.84 42.19
CA ASN A 85 25.89 8.65 40.83
C ASN A 85 24.83 7.55 40.76
N LYS A 86 24.17 7.23 41.88
CA LYS A 86 23.29 6.06 42.01
C LYS A 86 22.12 6.07 41.02
N GLU A 87 21.53 7.24 40.77
CA GLU A 87 20.46 7.44 39.80
C GLU A 87 20.97 7.20 38.37
N ALA A 88 22.09 7.81 38.00
CA ALA A 88 22.70 7.66 36.69
C ALA A 88 23.14 6.22 36.43
N LEU A 89 23.80 5.58 37.39
CA LEU A 89 24.22 4.19 37.29
C LEU A 89 23.02 3.27 37.01
N LEU A 90 21.93 3.42 37.78
CA LEU A 90 20.73 2.62 37.56
C LEU A 90 20.06 2.90 36.21
N LEU A 91 20.03 4.14 35.75
CA LEU A 91 19.51 4.49 34.41
C LEU A 91 20.35 3.85 33.31
N GLY A 92 21.68 3.97 33.38
CA GLY A 92 22.60 3.38 32.40
C GLY A 92 22.49 1.85 32.36
N MET A 93 22.45 1.19 33.53
CA MET A 93 22.25 -0.26 33.62
C MET A 93 20.90 -0.66 33.02
N SER A 94 19.82 0.00 33.44
CA SER A 94 18.47 -0.33 32.95
C SER A 94 18.33 -0.14 31.44
N TYR A 95 18.97 0.90 30.88
CA TYR A 95 18.98 1.16 29.45
C TYR A 95 19.69 0.04 28.68
N LEU A 96 20.91 -0.34 29.09
CA LEU A 96 21.65 -1.39 28.39
C LEU A 96 20.99 -2.77 28.57
N GLU A 97 20.49 -3.08 29.77
CA GLU A 97 19.75 -4.33 30.00
C GLU A 97 18.44 -4.39 29.19
N ARG A 98 17.79 -3.25 28.91
CA ARG A 98 16.55 -3.22 28.12
C ARG A 98 16.81 -3.47 26.64
N TRP A 99 17.82 -2.83 26.07
CA TRP A 99 18.00 -2.76 24.62
C TRP A 99 19.06 -3.71 24.05
N TYR A 100 19.96 -4.24 24.89
CA TYR A 100 21.06 -5.13 24.47
C TYR A 100 20.93 -6.56 25.02
N ASN A 101 19.76 -6.91 25.57
CA ASN A 101 19.49 -8.26 26.08
C ASN A 101 18.92 -9.18 24.99
N PHE A 102 19.81 -9.59 24.09
CA PHE A 102 19.53 -10.55 23.02
C PHE A 102 20.76 -11.45 22.78
N SER A 103 20.57 -12.55 22.05
CA SER A 103 21.60 -13.59 21.91
C SER A 103 22.10 -13.79 20.47
N TYR A 104 23.34 -14.24 20.36
CA TYR A 104 23.89 -14.88 19.18
C TYR A 104 24.10 -16.35 19.50
N GLY A 105 23.12 -17.18 19.13
CA GLY A 105 23.10 -18.59 19.54
C GLY A 105 22.91 -18.70 21.06
N GLN A 106 23.90 -19.24 21.76
CA GLN A 106 23.87 -19.40 23.22
C GLN A 106 24.51 -18.22 23.97
N VAL A 107 25.17 -17.30 23.27
CA VAL A 107 25.86 -16.17 23.87
C VAL A 107 24.92 -14.97 23.94
N ASN A 108 24.56 -14.55 25.15
CA ASN A 108 23.82 -13.31 25.36
C ASN A 108 24.80 -12.12 25.39
N ILE A 109 24.58 -11.13 24.54
CA ILE A 109 25.50 -9.99 24.40
C ILE A 109 25.31 -8.91 25.46
N LYS A 110 24.27 -9.00 26.29
CA LYS A 110 24.07 -8.11 27.42
C LYS A 110 25.35 -7.98 28.24
N ASP A 111 25.91 -9.10 28.69
CA ASP A 111 27.09 -9.09 29.55
C ASP A 111 28.33 -8.54 28.81
N LEU A 112 28.43 -8.76 27.49
CA LEU A 112 29.52 -8.21 26.67
C LEU A 112 29.41 -6.70 26.51
N VAL A 113 28.21 -6.18 26.27
CA VAL A 113 27.95 -4.75 26.10
C VAL A 113 28.03 -4.00 27.44
N LEU A 114 27.56 -4.60 28.54
CA LEU A 114 27.60 -3.95 29.86
C LEU A 114 28.98 -3.99 30.51
N TYR A 115 29.71 -5.10 30.39
CA TYR A 115 30.86 -5.36 31.25
C TYR A 115 32.18 -5.55 30.49
N HIS A 116 32.16 -6.10 29.28
CA HIS A 116 33.38 -6.42 28.52
C HIS A 116 33.60 -5.44 27.35
N LEU A 117 33.83 -4.17 27.71
CA LEU A 117 34.08 -3.09 26.73
C LEU A 117 35.31 -3.36 25.85
N ASP A 118 36.22 -4.18 26.34
CA ASP A 118 37.50 -4.55 25.74
C ASP A 118 37.38 -5.66 24.69
N PHE A 119 36.19 -6.24 24.46
CA PHE A 119 35.98 -7.36 23.54
C PHE A 119 36.51 -7.09 22.12
N PHE A 120 36.45 -5.84 21.63
CA PHE A 120 37.01 -5.43 20.34
C PHE A 120 38.38 -4.72 20.44
N GLY A 121 39.08 -4.88 21.57
CA GLY A 121 40.48 -4.48 21.74
C GLY A 121 40.72 -3.16 22.49
N LYS A 122 39.67 -2.44 22.92
CA LYS A 122 39.81 -1.20 23.71
C LYS A 122 39.70 -1.45 25.21
N GLY A 123 40.79 -1.92 25.82
CA GLY A 123 40.85 -2.30 27.24
C GLY A 123 40.96 -1.17 28.27
N ASN A 124 40.94 0.10 27.85
CA ASN A 124 41.14 1.24 28.75
C ASN A 124 39.85 1.93 29.22
N ALA A 125 38.68 1.47 28.78
CA ALA A 125 37.40 2.02 29.22
C ALA A 125 36.92 1.31 30.50
N SER A 126 36.46 2.08 31.48
CA SER A 126 35.83 1.56 32.70
C SER A 126 34.32 1.30 32.43
N PRO A 127 33.82 0.08 32.63
CA PRO A 127 32.40 -0.23 32.55
C PRO A 127 31.55 0.61 33.52
N LEU A 128 32.05 0.89 34.74
CA LEU A 128 31.36 1.72 35.72
C LEU A 128 31.20 3.16 35.21
N ASP A 129 32.25 3.72 34.61
CA ASP A 129 32.25 5.10 34.12
C ASP A 129 31.34 5.25 32.91
N THR A 130 31.42 4.32 31.96
CA THR A 130 30.53 4.31 30.78
C THR A 130 29.05 4.21 31.18
N LEU A 131 28.69 3.40 32.19
CA LEU A 131 27.30 3.33 32.68
C LEU A 131 26.83 4.63 33.34
N ILE A 132 27.69 5.26 34.15
CA ILE A 132 27.39 6.55 34.77
C ILE A 132 27.26 7.66 33.71
N GLU A 133 28.16 7.70 32.74
CA GLU A 133 28.14 8.66 31.63
C GLU A 133 26.88 8.50 30.78
N LEU A 134 26.52 7.27 30.42
CA LEU A 134 25.26 6.98 29.73
C LEU A 134 24.05 7.45 30.55
N GLY A 135 24.00 7.13 31.84
CA GLY A 135 22.91 7.57 32.72
C GLY A 135 22.79 9.10 32.85
N LYS A 136 23.91 9.82 32.76
CA LYS A 136 23.97 11.29 32.79
C LYS A 136 23.84 11.96 31.43
N SER A 137 23.76 11.18 30.35
CA SER A 137 23.71 11.73 28.98
C SER A 137 22.42 12.50 28.67
N GLY A 138 21.46 12.49 29.59
CA GLY A 138 20.24 13.28 29.54
C GLY A 138 19.10 12.55 28.84
N PHE A 139 17.88 13.08 29.05
CA PHE A 139 16.65 12.46 28.59
C PHE A 139 16.65 12.17 27.10
N ASN A 140 17.04 13.14 26.25
CA ASN A 140 17.01 12.97 24.80
C ASN A 140 17.91 11.81 24.34
N ASN A 141 19.11 11.67 24.90
CA ASN A 141 20.01 10.58 24.52
C ASN A 141 19.51 9.21 25.02
N LEU A 142 18.76 9.17 26.12
CA LEU A 142 18.17 7.92 26.63
C LEU A 142 16.78 7.59 26.07
N LEU A 143 16.20 8.44 25.20
CA LEU A 143 14.93 8.13 24.53
C LEU A 143 15.06 6.85 23.71
N ALA A 144 14.06 5.97 23.82
CA ALA A 144 14.04 4.69 23.12
C ALA A 144 14.16 4.86 21.60
N LYS A 145 13.55 5.92 21.05
CA LYS A 145 13.59 6.22 19.60
C LYS A 145 14.98 6.60 19.10
N ASN A 146 15.88 7.04 19.98
CA ASN A 146 17.24 7.46 19.61
C ASN A 146 18.27 6.34 19.77
N ASN A 147 17.84 5.09 19.99
CA ASN A 147 18.73 3.99 20.39
C ASN A 147 19.96 3.73 19.48
N VAL A 148 19.87 4.02 18.19
CA VAL A 148 21.00 3.94 17.26
C VAL A 148 22.00 5.07 17.52
N ASP A 149 21.50 6.29 17.67
CA ASP A 149 22.31 7.47 17.94
C ASP A 149 22.94 7.40 19.34
N THR A 150 22.20 6.90 20.33
CA THR A 150 22.71 6.66 21.69
C THR A 150 23.95 5.77 21.66
N TYR A 151 23.95 4.71 20.84
CA TYR A 151 25.12 3.86 20.69
C TYR A 151 26.32 4.63 20.11
N GLY A 152 26.10 5.36 19.02
CA GLY A 152 27.16 6.14 18.37
C GLY A 152 27.76 7.21 19.29
N ILE A 153 26.91 7.90 20.08
CA ILE A 153 27.30 9.00 20.96
C ILE A 153 27.97 8.48 22.24
N SER A 154 27.41 7.45 22.87
CA SER A 154 27.77 7.10 24.26
C SER A 154 28.47 5.75 24.41
N LEU A 155 28.50 4.89 23.40
CA LEU A 155 29.00 3.51 23.55
C LEU A 155 30.11 3.17 22.55
N ALA A 156 29.99 3.55 21.29
CA ALA A 156 30.88 3.14 20.20
C ALA A 156 32.36 3.37 20.53
N SER A 157 32.69 4.59 21.00
CA SER A 157 34.07 4.94 21.33
C SER A 157 34.63 4.12 22.50
N HIS A 158 33.81 3.70 23.47
CA HIS A 158 34.24 2.89 24.61
C HIS A 158 34.44 1.43 24.23
N HIS A 159 33.62 0.91 23.30
CA HIS A 159 33.75 -0.45 22.77
C HIS A 159 34.80 -0.61 21.67
N GLY A 160 35.45 0.48 21.22
CA GLY A 160 36.38 0.42 20.09
C GLY A 160 35.68 0.16 18.75
N THR A 161 34.41 0.54 18.61
CA THR A 161 33.61 0.38 17.39
C THR A 161 33.17 1.74 16.83
N THR A 162 32.54 1.73 15.65
CA THR A 162 32.13 2.96 14.94
C THR A 162 30.65 3.27 15.11
N ASP A 163 29.80 2.25 15.01
CA ASP A 163 28.35 2.38 14.99
C ASP A 163 27.68 1.08 15.44
N LEU A 164 26.37 1.17 15.73
CA LEU A 164 25.60 0.05 16.23
C LEU A 164 25.59 -1.13 15.26
N PHE A 165 25.32 -0.89 13.97
CA PHE A 165 25.09 -1.97 13.02
C PHE A 165 26.39 -2.73 12.72
N SER A 166 27.49 -2.02 12.49
CA SER A 166 28.82 -2.64 12.36
C SER A 166 29.17 -3.48 13.60
N THR A 167 28.80 -3.02 14.79
CA THR A 167 29.02 -3.77 16.05
C THR A 167 28.19 -5.05 16.09
N LEU A 168 26.90 -5.00 15.75
CA LEU A 168 26.04 -6.19 15.66
C LEU A 168 26.61 -7.20 14.65
N GLU A 169 27.05 -6.72 13.49
CA GLU A 169 27.67 -7.58 12.48
C GLU A 169 28.98 -8.20 12.95
N ASN A 170 29.80 -7.46 13.71
CA ASN A 170 31.06 -7.98 14.26
C ASN A 170 30.80 -9.08 15.28
N TYR A 171 29.85 -8.88 16.21
CA TYR A 171 29.43 -9.95 17.12
C TYR A 171 28.91 -11.17 16.38
N ARG A 172 28.11 -10.97 15.32
CA ARG A 172 27.63 -12.05 14.46
C ARG A 172 28.79 -12.79 13.77
N LYS A 173 29.84 -12.09 13.32
CA LYS A 173 31.05 -12.71 12.71
C LYS A 173 31.78 -13.59 13.70
N VAL A 174 31.88 -13.15 14.96
CA VAL A 174 32.57 -13.91 15.99
C VAL A 174 31.75 -15.13 16.44
N PHE A 175 30.47 -14.95 16.76
CA PHE A 175 29.67 -16.00 17.40
C PHE A 175 28.90 -16.90 16.42
N LEU A 176 28.59 -16.41 15.22
CA LEU A 176 27.82 -17.13 14.20
C LEU A 176 28.41 -16.90 12.79
N PRO A 177 29.68 -17.30 12.53
CA PRO A 177 30.40 -16.96 11.30
C PRO A 177 29.74 -17.48 10.01
N ASN A 178 28.98 -18.58 10.10
CA ASN A 178 28.34 -19.24 8.95
C ASN A 178 26.86 -18.85 8.77
N THR A 179 26.37 -17.88 9.54
CA THR A 179 24.98 -17.40 9.47
C THR A 179 24.97 -15.99 8.89
N SER A 180 24.01 -15.68 8.01
CA SER A 180 23.82 -14.30 7.54
C SER A 180 23.30 -13.39 8.67
N ASN A 181 23.49 -12.07 8.55
CA ASN A 181 22.90 -11.12 9.52
C ASN A 181 21.38 -11.29 9.59
N ASN A 182 20.72 -11.40 8.44
CA ASN A 182 19.26 -11.50 8.38
C ASN A 182 18.72 -12.82 8.96
N ASP A 183 19.39 -13.95 8.73
CA ASP A 183 18.96 -15.22 9.30
C ASP A 183 19.16 -15.27 10.82
N TRP A 184 20.24 -14.67 11.33
CA TRP A 184 20.41 -14.46 12.77
C TRP A 184 19.27 -13.58 13.32
N PHE A 185 19.01 -12.44 12.69
CA PHE A 185 17.98 -11.49 13.13
C PHE A 185 16.60 -12.17 13.24
N LYS A 186 16.18 -12.91 12.19
CA LYS A 186 14.92 -13.67 12.18
C LYS A 186 14.85 -14.75 13.26
N LYS A 187 15.97 -15.38 13.60
CA LYS A 187 16.04 -16.40 14.64
C LYS A 187 15.99 -15.80 16.05
N GLN A 188 16.58 -14.61 16.23
CA GLN A 188 16.70 -13.94 17.52
C GLN A 188 15.43 -13.18 17.90
N THR A 189 14.81 -12.46 16.95
CA THR A 189 13.59 -11.71 17.22
C THR A 189 12.41 -12.63 17.52
N LYS A 190 11.49 -12.17 18.37
CA LYS A 190 10.19 -12.83 18.57
C LYS A 190 9.11 -12.30 17.63
N ALA A 191 9.41 -11.31 16.78
CA ALA A 191 8.47 -10.88 15.74
C ALA A 191 8.26 -12.01 14.72
N PHE A 192 7.02 -12.17 14.25
CA PHE A 192 6.75 -13.09 13.15
C PHE A 192 7.10 -12.44 11.82
N ILE A 193 8.18 -12.91 11.19
CA ILE A 193 8.70 -12.35 9.94
C ILE A 193 8.29 -13.21 8.75
N VAL A 194 7.69 -12.57 7.74
CA VAL A 194 7.39 -13.16 6.43
C VAL A 194 8.17 -12.40 5.34
N GLU A 195 9.12 -13.07 4.71
CA GLU A 195 9.88 -12.55 3.56
C GLU A 195 9.43 -13.27 2.30
N GLU A 196 8.56 -12.64 1.51
CA GLU A 196 7.97 -13.27 0.32
C GLU A 196 8.69 -12.79 -0.95
N LYS A 197 9.62 -13.62 -1.43
CA LYS A 197 10.39 -13.35 -2.67
C LYS A 197 9.50 -13.47 -3.91
N SER A 198 9.83 -12.70 -4.94
CA SER A 198 9.21 -12.74 -6.27
C SER A 198 9.25 -14.16 -6.88
N THR A 199 8.25 -14.47 -7.68
CA THR A 199 8.22 -15.69 -8.51
C THR A 199 9.09 -15.57 -9.77
N ILE A 200 9.50 -14.35 -10.14
CA ILE A 200 10.33 -14.08 -11.31
C ILE A 200 11.78 -14.41 -10.96
N ALA A 201 12.40 -15.36 -11.68
CA ALA A 201 13.73 -15.89 -11.36
C ALA A 201 14.82 -14.80 -11.25
N GLU A 202 14.83 -13.83 -12.16
CA GLU A 202 15.77 -12.69 -12.11
C GLU A 202 15.62 -11.89 -10.81
N VAL A 203 14.37 -11.52 -10.47
CA VAL A 203 14.06 -10.72 -9.29
C VAL A 203 14.40 -11.50 -8.03
N LYS A 204 14.00 -12.77 -7.96
CA LYS A 204 14.32 -13.66 -6.84
C LYS A 204 15.83 -13.75 -6.59
N THR A 205 16.62 -13.92 -7.65
CA THR A 205 18.09 -13.99 -7.56
C THR A 205 18.68 -12.69 -7.00
N LYS A 206 18.16 -11.53 -7.43
CA LYS A 206 18.56 -10.22 -6.89
C LYS A 206 18.19 -10.08 -5.41
N GLN A 207 16.98 -10.52 -5.04
CA GLN A 207 16.47 -10.44 -3.66
C GLN A 207 17.21 -11.35 -2.66
N GLU A 208 17.94 -12.35 -3.14
CA GLU A 208 18.79 -13.23 -2.32
C GLU A 208 20.16 -12.63 -1.99
N GLN A 209 20.55 -11.53 -2.65
CA GLN A 209 21.83 -10.87 -2.42
C GLN A 209 21.79 -9.97 -1.19
N ALA A 210 22.33 -10.47 -0.08
CA ALA A 210 22.40 -9.75 1.19
C ALA A 210 23.16 -8.42 1.08
N GLY A 211 22.73 -7.42 1.86
CA GLY A 211 23.39 -6.11 1.95
C GLY A 211 23.30 -5.25 0.68
N THR A 212 22.55 -5.68 -0.34
CA THR A 212 22.30 -4.89 -1.55
C THR A 212 20.98 -4.14 -1.44
N LYS A 213 20.79 -3.11 -2.29
CA LYS A 213 19.49 -2.42 -2.42
C LYS A 213 18.34 -3.35 -2.86
N TYR A 214 18.66 -4.55 -3.36
CA TYR A 214 17.69 -5.54 -3.84
C TYR A 214 17.21 -6.48 -2.74
N SER A 215 17.96 -6.60 -1.64
CA SER A 215 17.62 -7.53 -0.56
C SER A 215 16.22 -7.27 -0.02
N ILE A 216 15.47 -8.35 0.21
CA ILE A 216 14.23 -8.28 0.99
C ILE A 216 14.43 -8.66 2.45
N GLY A 217 15.67 -8.97 2.85
CA GLY A 217 15.99 -9.30 4.23
C GLY A 217 15.57 -8.15 5.15
N VAL A 218 14.76 -8.43 6.17
CA VAL A 218 14.26 -7.40 7.10
C VAL A 218 15.43 -6.66 7.75
N TYR A 219 16.48 -7.37 8.15
CA TYR A 219 17.67 -6.75 8.73
C TYR A 219 18.37 -5.82 7.74
N ASP A 220 18.61 -6.28 6.51
CA ASP A 220 19.29 -5.50 5.48
C ASP A 220 18.52 -4.21 5.14
N ARG A 221 17.18 -4.27 5.11
CA ARG A 221 16.33 -3.12 4.84
C ARG A 221 16.31 -2.10 5.96
N ILE A 222 16.14 -2.56 7.21
CA ILE A 222 16.10 -1.64 8.36
C ILE A 222 17.47 -1.00 8.58
N THR A 223 18.56 -1.74 8.35
CA THR A 223 19.93 -1.22 8.54
C THR A 223 20.45 -0.37 7.38
N SER A 224 19.78 -0.39 6.22
CA SER A 224 20.08 0.48 5.09
C SER A 224 20.11 1.97 5.47
N SER A 225 21.03 2.72 4.87
CA SER A 225 21.21 4.16 5.13
C SER A 225 20.02 5.01 4.65
N THR A 226 19.22 4.51 3.71
CA THR A 226 18.04 5.22 3.17
C THR A 226 16.77 4.98 3.98
N TRP A 227 16.81 4.09 4.97
CA TRP A 227 15.65 3.81 5.81
C TRP A 227 15.50 4.83 6.92
N LYS A 228 14.27 5.34 7.13
CA LYS A 228 14.00 6.38 8.13
C LYS A 228 14.00 5.86 9.57
N TYR A 229 13.55 4.62 9.77
CA TYR A 229 13.33 4.04 11.10
C TYR A 229 14.35 2.94 11.41
N ARG A 230 15.64 3.25 11.25
CA ARG A 230 16.75 2.31 11.53
C ARG A 230 16.79 1.89 13.01
N ASN A 231 16.19 2.70 13.87
CA ASN A 231 15.96 2.46 15.29
C ASN A 231 15.01 1.30 15.62
N MET A 232 14.39 0.65 14.63
CA MET A 232 13.55 -0.53 14.81
C MET A 232 14.33 -1.80 15.20
N VAL A 233 15.64 -1.89 14.92
CA VAL A 233 16.44 -3.12 15.13
C VAL A 233 16.44 -3.56 16.59
N LEU A 234 16.76 -2.67 17.53
CA LEU A 234 16.88 -3.03 18.95
C LEU A 234 15.53 -3.39 19.60
N PRO A 235 14.43 -2.63 19.38
CA PRO A 235 13.10 -3.04 19.81
C PRO A 235 12.69 -4.42 19.28
N LEU A 236 12.95 -4.74 18.00
CA LEU A 236 12.63 -6.06 17.44
C LEU A 236 13.47 -7.19 18.06
N LEU A 237 14.76 -6.96 18.30
CA LEU A 237 15.65 -7.95 18.92
C LEU A 237 15.28 -8.27 20.37
N THR A 238 14.57 -7.36 21.04
CA THR A 238 14.26 -7.41 22.48
C THR A 238 12.77 -7.58 22.79
N LEU A 239 11.97 -8.00 21.80
CA LEU A 239 10.56 -8.34 22.01
C LEU A 239 10.43 -9.47 23.07
N PRO A 240 9.59 -9.29 24.11
CA PRO A 240 9.41 -10.30 25.14
C PRO A 240 8.51 -11.45 24.67
N GLU A 241 7.66 -11.23 23.67
CA GLU A 241 6.72 -12.22 23.14
C GLU A 241 6.36 -11.94 21.67
N ARG A 242 5.53 -12.81 21.08
CA ARG A 242 4.99 -12.63 19.73
C ARG A 242 3.87 -11.59 19.74
N SER A 243 4.22 -10.31 19.74
CA SER A 243 3.24 -9.20 19.72
C SER A 243 3.19 -8.47 18.38
N VAL A 244 4.21 -8.64 17.52
CA VAL A 244 4.40 -7.92 16.26
C VAL A 244 4.68 -8.91 15.12
N PHE A 245 4.14 -8.63 13.94
CA PHE A 245 4.52 -9.29 12.70
C PHE A 245 5.14 -8.29 11.72
N VAL A 246 6.02 -8.80 10.85
CA VAL A 246 6.70 -8.04 9.80
C VAL A 246 6.52 -8.74 8.46
N ILE A 247 6.07 -8.00 7.45
CA ILE A 247 5.93 -8.51 6.07
C ILE A 247 6.92 -7.75 5.19
N SER A 248 7.83 -8.47 4.54
CA SER A 248 8.79 -7.90 3.60
C SER A 248 8.58 -8.48 2.21
N THR A 249 8.29 -7.61 1.23
CA THR A 249 8.08 -7.98 -0.19
C THR A 249 8.91 -7.07 -1.10
N LEU A 250 8.77 -7.16 -2.43
CA LEU A 250 9.63 -6.43 -3.37
C LEU A 250 9.80 -4.94 -3.05
N SER A 251 8.71 -4.18 -2.85
CA SER A 251 8.79 -2.73 -2.64
C SER A 251 8.33 -2.24 -1.26
N SER A 252 7.95 -3.15 -0.35
CA SER A 252 7.33 -2.76 0.93
C SER A 252 7.90 -3.53 2.13
N LEU A 253 7.89 -2.86 3.28
CA LEU A 253 8.21 -3.41 4.59
C LEU A 253 7.12 -3.00 5.58
N GLY A 254 6.22 -3.93 5.87
CA GLY A 254 5.05 -3.73 6.70
C GLY A 254 5.22 -4.23 8.12
N PHE A 255 4.67 -3.50 9.09
CA PHE A 255 4.67 -3.83 10.51
C PHE A 255 3.26 -3.73 11.08
N GLY A 256 2.84 -4.75 11.83
CA GLY A 256 1.53 -4.76 12.49
C GLY A 256 1.55 -5.49 13.83
N ALA A 257 0.55 -5.23 14.65
CA ALA A 257 0.36 -5.90 15.94
C ALA A 257 -0.57 -7.10 15.80
N TYR A 258 -0.35 -8.12 16.62
CA TYR A 258 -1.31 -9.22 16.78
C TYR A 258 -2.64 -8.70 17.34
N ASP A 259 -2.58 -7.84 18.36
CA ASP A 259 -3.79 -7.29 19.00
C ASP A 259 -4.58 -6.34 18.10
N ARG A 260 -4.09 -5.95 16.92
CA ARG A 260 -4.93 -5.28 15.89
C ARG A 260 -6.07 -6.20 15.40
N TYR A 261 -5.89 -7.51 15.55
CA TYR A 261 -6.80 -8.55 15.08
C TYR A 261 -7.50 -9.31 16.21
N ARG A 262 -7.11 -9.06 17.47
CA ARG A 262 -7.75 -9.63 18.66
C ARG A 262 -9.15 -9.06 18.85
N ASN A 263 -10.09 -9.94 19.12
CA ASN A 263 -11.48 -9.60 19.41
C ASN A 263 -12.18 -10.77 20.12
N SER A 264 -13.49 -10.67 20.33
CA SER A 264 -14.30 -11.72 20.98
C SER A 264 -14.30 -13.08 20.26
N TYR A 265 -13.95 -13.12 18.96
CA TYR A 265 -13.85 -14.34 18.15
C TYR A 265 -12.42 -14.90 18.14
N TYR A 266 -11.42 -14.06 17.87
CA TYR A 266 -10.00 -14.42 17.87
C TYR A 266 -9.35 -13.92 19.15
N LYS A 267 -9.50 -14.71 20.21
CA LYS A 267 -8.98 -14.38 21.55
C LYS A 267 -7.47 -14.59 21.63
N ALA A 268 -6.83 -13.95 22.61
CA ALA A 268 -5.40 -14.15 22.84
C ALA A 268 -5.04 -15.64 23.00
N GLY A 269 -3.93 -16.04 22.38
CA GLY A 269 -3.45 -17.42 22.35
C GLY A 269 -3.30 -17.95 20.94
N ASP A 270 -3.35 -19.27 20.80
CA ASP A 270 -3.00 -19.97 19.56
C ASP A 270 -3.95 -19.67 18.39
N GLU A 271 -5.23 -19.40 18.66
CA GLU A 271 -6.21 -19.05 17.61
C GLU A 271 -5.90 -17.70 16.96
N LEU A 272 -5.65 -16.65 17.76
CA LEU A 272 -5.20 -15.36 17.26
C LEU A 272 -3.86 -15.49 16.53
N ASN A 273 -2.91 -16.22 17.12
CA ASN A 273 -1.59 -16.39 16.52
C ASN A 273 -1.69 -17.05 15.14
N LYS A 274 -2.44 -18.15 15.04
CA LYS A 274 -2.68 -18.85 13.78
C LYS A 274 -3.38 -17.94 12.77
N PHE A 275 -4.42 -17.22 13.18
CA PHE A 275 -5.13 -16.28 12.30
C PHE A 275 -4.19 -15.20 11.75
N VAL A 276 -3.41 -14.55 12.61
CA VAL A 276 -2.47 -13.49 12.21
C VAL A 276 -1.38 -14.04 11.30
N GLU A 277 -0.77 -15.18 11.66
CA GLU A 277 0.33 -15.76 10.90
C GLU A 277 -0.11 -16.28 9.53
N ASP A 278 -1.26 -16.97 9.44
CA ASP A 278 -1.80 -17.46 8.17
C ASP A 278 -2.18 -16.29 7.25
N ASN A 279 -2.85 -15.25 7.79
CA ASN A 279 -3.20 -14.08 6.98
C ASN A 279 -1.99 -13.21 6.63
N ALA A 280 -0.96 -13.11 7.48
CA ALA A 280 0.28 -12.41 7.14
C ALA A 280 1.02 -13.07 5.97
N ARG A 281 1.07 -14.42 5.93
CA ARG A 281 1.61 -15.16 4.79
C ARG A 281 0.80 -14.93 3.52
N GLU A 282 -0.53 -14.95 3.64
CA GLU A 282 -1.42 -14.74 2.51
C GLU A 282 -1.35 -13.30 1.96
N THR A 283 -1.30 -12.30 2.85
CA THR A 283 -1.08 -10.90 2.47
C THR A 283 0.28 -10.72 1.81
N ALA A 284 1.36 -11.35 2.32
CA ALA A 284 2.67 -11.27 1.70
C ALA A 284 2.68 -11.86 0.28
N LYS A 285 1.98 -13.00 0.05
CA LYS A 285 1.79 -13.59 -1.28
C LYS A 285 1.04 -12.65 -2.23
N ARG A 286 -0.05 -12.04 -1.78
CA ARG A 286 -0.82 -11.07 -2.58
C ARG A 286 0.03 -9.86 -2.96
N GLN A 287 0.74 -9.28 -1.99
CA GLN A 287 1.63 -8.13 -2.24
C GLN A 287 2.78 -8.50 -3.19
N ARG A 288 3.38 -9.69 -3.06
CA ARG A 288 4.34 -10.22 -4.03
C ARG A 288 3.71 -10.32 -5.41
N ASP A 289 2.54 -10.94 -5.53
CA ASP A 289 1.86 -11.16 -6.82
C ASP A 289 1.53 -9.84 -7.53
N HIS A 290 1.12 -8.83 -6.77
CA HIS A 290 0.93 -7.46 -7.27
C HIS A 290 2.20 -6.85 -7.85
N TYR A 291 3.34 -7.01 -7.17
CA TYR A 291 4.59 -6.50 -7.70
C TYR A 291 5.19 -7.36 -8.80
N ASP A 292 4.94 -8.67 -8.82
CA ASP A 292 5.29 -9.52 -9.97
C ASP A 292 4.50 -9.09 -11.20
N TYR A 293 3.21 -8.76 -11.04
CA TYR A 293 2.40 -8.15 -12.10
C TYR A 293 3.04 -6.84 -12.58
N TRP A 294 3.26 -5.85 -11.70
CA TRP A 294 3.84 -4.57 -12.12
C TRP A 294 5.24 -4.71 -12.71
N TYR A 295 6.05 -5.61 -12.17
CA TYR A 295 7.37 -5.91 -12.71
C TYR A 295 7.28 -6.51 -14.12
N ARG A 296 6.21 -7.20 -14.50
CA ARG A 296 6.03 -7.72 -15.88
C ARG A 296 5.51 -6.67 -16.87
N ILE A 297 4.79 -5.66 -16.38
CA ILE A 297 4.15 -4.64 -17.22
C ILE A 297 5.04 -3.43 -17.49
N LEU A 298 5.77 -2.94 -16.48
CA LEU A 298 6.54 -1.70 -16.57
C LEU A 298 7.72 -1.82 -17.54
N ASP A 299 8.45 -0.76 -17.85
CA ASP A 299 9.71 -0.89 -18.59
C ASP A 299 10.92 -1.09 -17.66
N LYS A 300 12.07 -1.41 -18.23
CA LYS A 300 13.28 -1.75 -17.46
C LYS A 300 13.69 -0.65 -16.47
N GLN A 301 13.55 0.62 -16.85
CA GLN A 301 13.93 1.74 -16.00
C GLN A 301 12.98 1.89 -14.81
N SER A 302 11.66 1.80 -15.03
CA SER A 302 10.68 1.84 -13.94
C SER A 302 10.75 0.61 -13.04
N ARG A 303 10.93 -0.60 -13.59
CA ARG A 303 11.04 -1.85 -12.80
C ARG A 303 12.19 -1.79 -11.80
N GLU A 304 13.29 -1.15 -12.14
CA GLU A 304 14.44 -1.00 -11.26
C GLU A 304 14.16 -0.11 -10.04
N LYS A 305 13.17 0.79 -10.13
CA LYS A 305 12.72 1.64 -9.02
C LYS A 305 11.80 0.89 -8.04
N LEU A 306 11.27 -0.28 -8.40
CA LEU A 306 10.43 -1.11 -7.52
C LEU A 306 11.19 -1.70 -6.32
N TYR A 307 12.53 -1.67 -6.31
CA TYR A 307 13.32 -2.16 -5.17
C TYR A 307 13.47 -1.16 -4.02
N ARG A 308 12.75 -0.03 -4.07
CA ARG A 308 12.63 0.88 -2.91
C ARG A 308 11.91 0.18 -1.75
N THR A 309 12.02 0.70 -0.54
CA THR A 309 11.32 0.15 0.63
C THR A 309 10.33 1.17 1.17
N ILE A 310 9.03 0.92 0.98
CA ILE A 310 7.93 1.72 1.53
C ILE A 310 7.46 1.11 2.85
N LEU A 311 7.32 1.94 3.88
CA LEU A 311 6.79 1.52 5.18
C LEU A 311 5.29 1.18 5.06
N LEU A 312 4.84 0.06 5.62
CA LEU A 312 3.41 -0.17 5.90
C LEU A 312 3.20 -0.25 7.41
N TYR A 313 2.19 0.43 7.94
CA TYR A 313 1.94 0.46 9.38
C TYR A 313 0.45 0.28 9.71
N ASP A 314 0.13 -0.65 10.62
CA ASP A 314 -1.20 -0.71 11.24
C ASP A 314 -1.38 0.43 12.26
N ALA A 315 -2.56 1.06 12.27
CA ALA A 315 -2.81 2.31 12.98
C ALA A 315 -3.17 2.18 14.46
N TYR A 316 -2.35 1.49 15.26
CA TYR A 316 -2.38 1.53 16.74
C TYR A 316 -3.77 1.34 17.39
N LYS A 317 -4.69 0.62 16.74
CA LYS A 317 -6.00 0.27 17.32
C LYS A 317 -5.96 -1.18 17.76
N PHE A 318 -5.73 -1.41 19.03
CA PHE A 318 -5.61 -2.76 19.61
C PHE A 318 -6.91 -3.16 20.28
N GLY A 319 -7.35 -4.39 20.01
CA GLY A 319 -8.52 -5.01 20.65
C GLY A 319 -8.12 -5.94 21.79
N ASP A 320 -9.13 -6.37 22.52
CA ASP A 320 -9.06 -7.36 23.60
C ASP A 320 -10.10 -8.47 23.38
N ASP A 321 -10.19 -9.44 24.29
CA ASP A 321 -11.12 -10.58 24.17
C ASP A 321 -12.61 -10.20 24.31
N HIS A 322 -12.90 -8.94 24.64
CA HIS A 322 -14.25 -8.40 24.77
C HIS A 322 -14.62 -7.44 23.63
N THR A 323 -13.66 -7.09 22.79
CA THR A 323 -13.88 -6.19 21.65
C THR A 323 -14.78 -6.87 20.62
N GLU A 324 -15.90 -6.24 20.28
CA GLU A 324 -16.77 -6.71 19.20
C GLU A 324 -16.24 -6.20 17.85
N GLY A 325 -15.99 -7.11 16.91
CA GLY A 325 -15.55 -6.76 15.56
C GLY A 325 -14.10 -6.24 15.49
N LYS A 326 -13.92 -5.01 14.99
CA LYS A 326 -12.60 -4.36 14.82
C LYS A 326 -12.41 -3.31 15.90
N ALA A 327 -11.23 -3.30 16.52
CA ALA A 327 -10.86 -2.24 17.46
C ALA A 327 -10.93 -0.85 16.81
N SER A 328 -11.58 0.08 17.51
CA SER A 328 -11.80 1.47 17.08
C SER A 328 -11.02 2.48 17.94
N THR A 329 -10.75 2.15 19.20
CA THR A 329 -10.00 2.98 20.15
C THR A 329 -8.54 3.07 19.76
N ILE A 330 -8.04 4.30 19.62
CA ILE A 330 -6.64 4.59 19.33
C ILE A 330 -5.83 4.39 20.62
N ALA A 331 -4.81 3.56 20.56
CA ALA A 331 -3.80 3.45 21.60
C ALA A 331 -2.77 4.57 21.43
N ASP A 332 -2.62 5.38 22.48
CA ASP A 332 -1.49 6.31 22.57
C ASP A 332 -0.19 5.56 22.91
N PHE A 333 0.90 6.31 22.98
CA PHE A 333 2.23 5.77 23.32
C PHE A 333 2.37 5.33 24.79
N GLU A 334 1.41 5.64 25.65
CA GLU A 334 1.40 5.21 27.06
C GLU A 334 0.60 3.91 27.26
N ASN A 335 -0.12 3.48 26.24
CA ASN A 335 -0.95 2.28 26.28
C ASN A 335 -0.13 1.04 26.66
N SER A 336 -0.65 0.26 27.60
CA SER A 336 0.02 -0.93 28.16
C SER A 336 0.07 -2.13 27.22
N ASN A 337 -0.51 -2.04 26.02
CA ASN A 337 -0.45 -3.11 25.03
C ASN A 337 1.02 -3.50 24.74
N PRO A 338 1.37 -4.80 24.76
CA PRO A 338 2.75 -5.24 24.57
C PRO A 338 3.39 -4.79 23.26
N ALA A 339 2.63 -4.72 22.15
CA ALA A 339 3.15 -4.22 20.89
C ALA A 339 3.48 -2.72 20.95
N MET A 340 2.71 -1.94 21.72
CA MET A 340 3.00 -0.53 21.96
C MET A 340 4.21 -0.35 22.85
N GLN A 341 4.25 -1.02 24.00
CA GLN A 341 5.30 -0.89 25.01
C GLN A 341 6.67 -1.38 24.52
N HIS A 342 6.71 -2.45 23.72
CA HIS A 342 7.98 -3.08 23.35
C HIS A 342 8.43 -2.78 21.92
N PHE A 343 7.57 -2.23 21.06
CA PHE A 343 7.93 -1.94 19.66
C PHE A 343 7.46 -0.57 19.18
N PHE A 344 6.16 -0.36 18.98
CA PHE A 344 5.65 0.85 18.30
C PHE A 344 5.97 2.15 19.04
N GLY A 345 5.82 2.15 20.37
CA GLY A 345 6.18 3.24 21.25
C GLY A 345 7.69 3.53 21.22
N PRO A 346 8.56 2.53 21.48
CA PRO A 346 10.01 2.66 21.35
C PRO A 346 10.51 3.18 20.00
N VAL A 347 9.88 2.78 18.90
CA VAL A 347 10.21 3.29 17.54
C VAL A 347 9.79 4.75 17.39
N GLY A 348 8.69 5.16 18.04
CA GLY A 348 8.26 6.55 18.16
C GLY A 348 7.63 7.12 16.89
N ASN A 349 7.10 6.29 15.99
CA ASN A 349 6.46 6.76 14.76
C ASN A 349 5.07 7.34 15.05
N LYS A 350 4.93 8.67 15.03
CA LYS A 350 3.63 9.33 15.26
C LYS A 350 2.77 9.25 14.01
N VAL A 351 1.66 8.54 14.10
CA VAL A 351 0.70 8.38 13.01
C VAL A 351 -0.46 9.36 13.19
N VAL A 352 -0.93 9.96 12.10
CA VAL A 352 -2.12 10.82 12.11
C VAL A 352 -3.35 9.93 11.93
N HIS A 353 -4.26 9.93 12.90
CA HIS A 353 -5.56 9.25 12.76
C HIS A 353 -6.58 10.22 12.18
N ASN A 354 -6.83 10.09 10.88
CA ASN A 354 -7.83 10.88 10.15
C ASN A 354 -9.12 10.07 9.97
N HIS A 355 -10.10 10.66 9.27
CA HIS A 355 -11.36 9.98 8.92
C HIS A 355 -11.23 9.03 7.72
N HIS A 356 -10.07 9.00 7.05
CA HIS A 356 -9.83 8.12 5.91
C HIS A 356 -9.52 6.70 6.38
N GLY A 357 -9.79 5.71 5.52
CA GLY A 357 -9.56 4.32 5.87
C GLY A 357 -8.09 3.90 5.84
N ALA A 358 -7.29 4.57 5.01
CA ALA A 358 -5.84 4.55 4.98
C ALA A 358 -5.33 5.86 4.34
N TYR A 359 -4.02 6.10 4.39
CA TYR A 359 -3.39 7.14 3.59
C TYR A 359 -1.93 6.81 3.29
N ALA A 360 -1.45 7.36 2.19
CA ALA A 360 -0.06 7.34 1.75
C ALA A 360 0.61 8.71 1.97
N THR A 361 1.90 8.72 2.31
CA THR A 361 2.71 9.94 2.53
C THR A 361 3.76 10.20 1.43
N GLY A 362 3.88 9.30 0.45
CA GLY A 362 4.97 9.27 -0.53
C GLY A 362 6.13 8.36 -0.12
N ASP A 363 6.30 8.12 1.18
CA ASP A 363 7.34 7.26 1.76
C ASP A 363 6.80 6.17 2.72
N GLY A 364 5.48 6.12 2.91
CA GLY A 364 4.81 5.16 3.78
C GLY A 364 3.29 5.12 3.61
N VAL A 365 2.70 3.99 3.97
CA VAL A 365 1.26 3.72 3.96
C VAL A 365 0.80 3.35 5.37
N TYR A 366 -0.31 3.95 5.81
CA TYR A 366 -0.84 3.75 7.15
C TYR A 366 -2.30 3.29 7.13
N TYR A 367 -2.57 2.12 7.71
CA TYR A 367 -3.88 1.44 7.72
C TYR A 367 -4.74 1.86 8.92
N MET A 368 -5.55 2.91 8.74
CA MET A 368 -6.33 3.58 9.80
C MET A 368 -7.59 2.81 10.25
N SER A 369 -8.46 2.46 9.32
CA SER A 369 -9.70 1.70 9.58
C SER A 369 -9.64 0.32 8.96
N TYR A 370 -9.12 0.22 7.73
CA TYR A 370 -8.77 -1.04 7.11
C TYR A 370 -7.66 -1.72 7.92
N ARG A 371 -7.62 -3.05 7.84
CA ARG A 371 -6.56 -3.84 8.47
C ARG A 371 -5.72 -4.45 7.37
N MET A 372 -4.39 -4.37 7.47
CA MET A 372 -3.47 -4.84 6.45
C MET A 372 -3.66 -6.33 6.10
N LEU A 373 -4.07 -7.16 7.08
CA LEU A 373 -4.27 -8.61 6.87
C LEU A 373 -5.67 -9.00 6.36
N ASP A 374 -6.63 -8.08 6.32
CA ASP A 374 -7.94 -8.36 5.75
C ASP A 374 -7.85 -8.43 4.21
N LYS A 375 -8.81 -9.10 3.56
CA LYS A 375 -8.90 -9.11 2.08
C LYS A 375 -8.99 -7.69 1.50
N ASP A 376 -9.84 -6.84 2.10
CA ASP A 376 -9.95 -5.42 1.71
C ASP A 376 -8.64 -4.66 1.91
N GLY A 377 -7.79 -5.10 2.85
CA GLY A 377 -6.46 -4.54 3.07
C GLY A 377 -5.55 -4.66 1.85
N ALA A 378 -5.73 -5.70 1.03
CA ALA A 378 -5.03 -5.85 -0.25
C ALA A 378 -5.55 -4.86 -1.31
N ILE A 379 -6.84 -4.53 -1.30
CA ILE A 379 -7.38 -3.55 -2.24
C ILE A 379 -6.93 -2.15 -1.88
N THR A 380 -7.04 -1.79 -0.60
CA THR A 380 -6.46 -0.56 -0.05
C THR A 380 -4.96 -0.49 -0.32
N TYR A 381 -4.22 -1.60 -0.20
CA TYR A 381 -2.80 -1.66 -0.55
C TYR A 381 -2.54 -1.19 -1.98
N THR A 382 -3.28 -1.69 -2.97
CA THR A 382 -3.08 -1.27 -4.38
C THR A 382 -3.45 0.20 -4.61
N HIS A 383 -4.42 0.72 -3.88
CA HIS A 383 -4.81 2.12 -3.92
C HIS A 383 -3.69 3.02 -3.38
N GLU A 384 -3.25 2.78 -2.15
CA GLU A 384 -2.21 3.60 -1.50
C GLU A 384 -0.85 3.45 -2.20
N MET A 385 -0.53 2.24 -2.68
CA MET A 385 0.68 2.04 -3.48
C MET A 385 0.64 2.75 -4.83
N THR A 386 -0.54 3.01 -5.38
CA THR A 386 -0.66 3.87 -6.57
C THR A 386 -0.28 5.30 -6.21
N HIS A 387 -0.79 5.85 -5.09
CA HIS A 387 -0.42 7.19 -4.62
C HIS A 387 1.08 7.37 -4.42
N ASP A 388 1.77 6.33 -3.91
CA ASP A 388 3.22 6.35 -3.70
C ASP A 388 4.04 6.10 -4.98
N SER A 389 3.46 5.48 -6.01
CA SER A 389 4.21 4.94 -7.17
C SER A 389 3.90 5.63 -8.50
N ASP A 390 2.80 6.35 -8.62
CA ASP A 390 2.34 6.89 -9.90
C ASP A 390 3.31 7.93 -10.49
N GLN A 391 3.85 8.85 -9.69
CA GLN A 391 4.75 9.90 -10.15
C GLN A 391 6.02 9.35 -10.83
N ASP A 392 6.72 8.44 -10.15
CA ASP A 392 8.09 8.07 -10.51
C ASP A 392 8.24 6.68 -11.13
N ILE A 393 7.25 5.79 -10.94
CA ILE A 393 7.36 4.37 -11.29
C ILE A 393 6.29 3.98 -12.31
N TYR A 394 5.00 4.01 -11.94
CA TYR A 394 3.93 3.46 -12.79
C TYR A 394 3.73 4.25 -14.09
N LEU A 395 3.97 5.56 -14.06
CA LEU A 395 3.85 6.43 -15.23
C LEU A 395 5.17 6.62 -16.00
N GLY A 396 6.14 5.71 -15.86
CA GLY A 396 7.42 5.80 -16.57
C GLY A 396 8.37 6.88 -16.03
N GLY A 397 8.03 7.54 -14.92
CA GLY A 397 8.82 8.62 -14.33
C GLY A 397 8.57 10.01 -14.94
N TYR A 398 7.52 10.17 -15.75
CA TYR A 398 7.15 11.46 -16.33
C TYR A 398 6.30 12.34 -15.39
N GLY A 399 5.89 11.82 -14.23
CA GLY A 399 4.95 12.48 -13.34
C GLY A 399 3.51 12.44 -13.84
N ARG A 400 2.58 12.79 -12.94
CA ARG A 400 1.14 12.91 -13.23
C ARG A 400 0.90 14.01 -14.28
N ARG A 401 -0.05 13.79 -15.20
CA ARG A 401 -0.48 14.84 -16.12
C ARG A 401 -1.11 16.01 -15.36
N SER A 402 -0.66 17.23 -15.65
CA SER A 402 -1.12 18.44 -14.97
C SER A 402 -2.66 18.53 -14.97
N GLY A 403 -3.25 18.80 -13.80
CA GLY A 403 -4.72 18.84 -13.62
C GLY A 403 -5.37 17.52 -13.21
N LEU A 404 -4.71 16.37 -13.38
CA LEU A 404 -5.15 15.08 -12.83
C LEU A 404 -4.56 14.89 -11.44
N GLY A 405 -5.44 14.85 -10.43
CA GLY A 405 -5.04 14.64 -9.04
C GLY A 405 -4.68 13.18 -8.72
N PRO A 406 -4.10 12.90 -7.53
CA PRO A 406 -3.73 11.54 -7.10
C PRO A 406 -4.86 10.50 -7.20
N GLU A 407 -6.08 10.86 -6.81
CA GLU A 407 -7.24 9.95 -6.79
C GLU A 407 -7.72 9.55 -8.18
N PHE A 408 -7.35 10.33 -9.20
CA PHE A 408 -7.58 9.95 -10.59
C PHE A 408 -6.90 8.63 -10.94
N PHE A 409 -5.67 8.46 -10.46
CA PHE A 409 -4.81 7.31 -10.78
C PHE A 409 -5.12 6.10 -9.90
N ALA A 410 -5.42 6.33 -8.61
CA ALA A 410 -5.74 5.25 -7.68
C ALA A 410 -7.15 4.70 -7.95
N LYS A 411 -8.21 5.41 -7.54
CA LYS A 411 -9.59 4.90 -7.68
C LYS A 411 -10.00 4.89 -9.15
N GLY A 412 -10.40 3.71 -9.63
CA GLY A 412 -10.99 3.53 -10.97
C GLY A 412 -10.00 3.43 -12.13
N LEU A 413 -8.68 3.42 -11.87
CA LEU A 413 -7.66 3.26 -12.92
C LEU A 413 -6.64 2.16 -12.58
N LEU A 414 -5.74 2.38 -11.60
CA LEU A 414 -4.65 1.44 -11.28
C LEU A 414 -4.87 0.63 -10.00
N GLN A 415 -5.95 0.90 -9.26
CA GLN A 415 -6.42 0.06 -8.15
C GLN A 415 -7.08 -1.23 -8.67
N ALA A 416 -6.85 -2.34 -7.95
CA ALA A 416 -7.57 -3.60 -8.17
C ALA A 416 -9.08 -3.47 -7.85
N PRO A 417 -9.96 -4.32 -8.44
CA PRO A 417 -11.39 -4.33 -8.11
C PRO A 417 -11.62 -4.66 -6.63
N ASP A 418 -12.67 -4.10 -6.03
CA ASP A 418 -13.02 -4.36 -4.63
C ASP A 418 -13.54 -5.80 -4.46
N HIS A 419 -14.32 -6.30 -5.44
CA HIS A 419 -14.86 -7.66 -5.48
C HIS A 419 -14.76 -8.30 -6.88
N PRO A 420 -14.75 -9.64 -6.98
CA PRO A 420 -14.72 -10.33 -8.28
C PRO A 420 -15.92 -10.05 -9.16
N ASN A 421 -17.07 -9.69 -8.60
CA ASN A 421 -18.33 -9.41 -9.31
C ASN A 421 -18.58 -7.92 -9.56
N ASP A 422 -17.63 -7.04 -9.22
CA ASP A 422 -17.79 -5.61 -9.50
C ASP A 422 -17.87 -5.37 -11.02
N ALA A 423 -18.99 -4.80 -11.46
CA ALA A 423 -19.22 -4.40 -12.84
C ALA A 423 -18.51 -3.07 -13.17
N THR A 424 -17.19 -3.02 -12.96
CA THR A 424 -16.33 -1.87 -13.26
C THR A 424 -15.18 -2.29 -14.16
N ILE A 425 -14.74 -1.36 -15.01
CA ILE A 425 -13.51 -1.51 -15.78
C ILE A 425 -12.34 -1.22 -14.83
N THR A 426 -11.64 -2.26 -14.41
CA THR A 426 -10.45 -2.22 -13.55
C THR A 426 -9.45 -3.27 -13.99
N ILE A 427 -8.23 -3.15 -13.46
CA ILE A 427 -7.16 -4.11 -13.69
C ILE A 427 -6.93 -4.85 -12.38
N ASN A 428 -7.34 -6.12 -12.32
CA ASN A 428 -6.98 -6.97 -11.20
C ASN A 428 -5.48 -7.28 -11.28
N SER A 429 -4.74 -6.83 -10.27
CA SER A 429 -3.30 -7.06 -10.14
C SER A 429 -2.93 -7.88 -8.90
N ILE A 430 -3.87 -8.11 -7.97
CA ILE A 430 -3.54 -8.61 -6.64
C ILE A 430 -4.40 -9.79 -6.17
N LEU A 431 -5.70 -9.81 -6.51
CA LEU A 431 -6.60 -10.83 -6.01
C LEU A 431 -6.56 -12.06 -6.90
N LYS A 432 -6.47 -13.23 -6.29
CA LYS A 432 -6.68 -14.53 -6.94
C LYS A 432 -8.03 -15.09 -6.54
N HIS A 433 -8.74 -15.61 -7.52
CA HIS A 433 -10.05 -16.22 -7.35
C HIS A 433 -9.99 -17.70 -7.77
N SER A 434 -10.80 -18.55 -7.16
CA SER A 434 -10.90 -19.96 -7.51
C SER A 434 -12.17 -20.24 -8.32
N LYS A 435 -12.08 -21.11 -9.31
CA LYS A 435 -13.27 -21.62 -10.02
C LYS A 435 -14.19 -22.46 -9.13
N SER A 436 -13.70 -22.91 -7.98
CA SER A 436 -14.50 -23.60 -6.97
C SER A 436 -15.23 -22.65 -6.01
N ASP A 437 -14.96 -21.34 -6.08
CA ASP A 437 -15.61 -20.37 -5.21
C ASP A 437 -17.10 -20.26 -5.56
N SER A 438 -17.96 -20.12 -4.54
CA SER A 438 -19.41 -19.97 -4.72
C SER A 438 -19.78 -18.73 -5.54
N LEU A 439 -18.88 -17.74 -5.63
CA LEU A 439 -19.04 -16.51 -6.41
C LEU A 439 -18.49 -16.62 -7.84
N GLU A 440 -17.95 -17.77 -8.27
CA GLU A 440 -17.43 -17.91 -9.64
C GLU A 440 -18.51 -17.62 -10.69
N GLY A 441 -19.77 -17.99 -10.43
CA GLY A 441 -20.88 -17.72 -11.35
C GLY A 441 -21.14 -16.23 -11.63
N SER A 442 -20.70 -15.33 -10.74
CA SER A 442 -20.86 -13.88 -10.87
C SER A 442 -19.55 -13.12 -11.15
N ARG A 443 -18.43 -13.83 -11.34
CA ARG A 443 -17.11 -13.21 -11.58
C ARG A 443 -17.08 -12.41 -12.90
N LEU A 444 -16.63 -11.17 -12.83
CA LEU A 444 -16.42 -10.26 -13.97
C LEU A 444 -14.95 -9.86 -14.14
N GLN A 445 -14.09 -10.28 -13.22
CA GLN A 445 -12.68 -9.92 -13.16
C GLN A 445 -11.78 -11.11 -13.51
N VAL A 446 -10.51 -10.84 -13.82
CA VAL A 446 -9.49 -11.88 -14.10
C VAL A 446 -9.38 -12.85 -12.93
N LEU A 447 -9.29 -14.16 -13.22
CA LEU A 447 -9.22 -15.22 -12.23
C LEU A 447 -7.90 -15.21 -11.45
N ASP A 448 -6.77 -15.17 -12.17
CA ASP A 448 -5.42 -15.09 -11.60
C ASP A 448 -4.57 -14.09 -12.42
N PRO A 449 -4.19 -12.94 -11.83
CA PRO A 449 -3.42 -11.92 -12.55
C PRO A 449 -2.00 -12.37 -12.90
N THR A 450 -1.36 -13.19 -12.07
CA THR A 450 0.01 -13.69 -12.32
C THR A 450 0.07 -14.73 -13.43
N GLU A 451 -1.05 -15.40 -13.70
CA GLU A 451 -1.21 -16.31 -14.83
C GLU A 451 -1.75 -15.63 -16.09
N ARG A 452 -2.54 -14.57 -15.95
CA ARG A 452 -3.09 -13.85 -17.10
C ARG A 452 -2.11 -12.88 -17.73
N PHE A 453 -1.23 -12.26 -16.95
CA PHE A 453 -0.37 -11.18 -17.41
C PHE A 453 1.11 -11.58 -17.26
N LYS A 454 1.68 -12.20 -18.31
CA LYS A 454 3.10 -12.57 -18.30
C LYS A 454 4.00 -11.42 -18.76
N ASP A 455 3.46 -10.48 -19.52
CA ASP A 455 4.09 -9.24 -19.98
C ASP A 455 3.07 -8.12 -20.32
N ALA A 456 3.56 -6.97 -20.79
CA ALA A 456 2.72 -5.83 -21.19
C ALA A 456 1.81 -6.09 -22.40
N SER A 457 2.20 -7.00 -23.30
CA SER A 457 1.40 -7.36 -24.47
C SER A 457 0.17 -8.19 -24.07
N ASP A 458 0.30 -9.04 -23.04
CA ASP A 458 -0.82 -9.78 -22.47
C ASP A 458 -1.89 -8.86 -21.88
N LEU A 459 -1.46 -7.77 -21.21
CA LEU A 459 -2.36 -6.75 -20.67
C LEU A 459 -3.07 -5.99 -21.80
N GLN A 460 -2.34 -5.57 -22.83
CA GLN A 460 -2.94 -4.93 -24.00
C GLN A 460 -3.97 -5.86 -24.65
N LYS A 461 -3.61 -7.14 -24.87
CA LYS A 461 -4.48 -8.14 -25.47
C LYS A 461 -5.74 -8.40 -24.64
N TYR A 462 -5.60 -8.44 -23.31
CA TYR A 462 -6.73 -8.52 -22.39
C TYR A 462 -7.67 -7.33 -22.57
N ALA A 463 -7.14 -6.12 -22.45
CA ALA A 463 -7.92 -4.90 -22.57
C ALA A 463 -8.59 -4.80 -23.95
N HIS A 464 -7.86 -5.13 -25.02
CA HIS A 464 -8.38 -5.14 -26.38
C HIS A 464 -9.58 -6.08 -26.54
N ASN A 465 -9.43 -7.35 -26.18
CA ASN A 465 -10.50 -8.35 -26.29
C ASN A 465 -11.69 -8.05 -25.37
N MET A 466 -11.44 -7.48 -24.18
CA MET A 466 -12.50 -7.02 -23.30
C MET A 466 -13.26 -5.84 -23.94
N PHE A 467 -12.55 -4.87 -24.52
CA PHE A 467 -13.16 -3.73 -25.21
C PHE A 467 -13.85 -4.12 -26.52
N ASP A 468 -13.43 -5.18 -27.21
CA ASP A 468 -14.18 -5.74 -28.33
C ASP A 468 -15.60 -6.12 -27.90
N LEU A 469 -15.73 -6.77 -26.75
CA LEU A 469 -17.04 -7.13 -26.20
C LEU A 469 -17.81 -5.93 -25.68
N ILE A 470 -17.15 -5.02 -24.96
CA ILE A 470 -17.77 -3.80 -24.45
C ILE A 470 -18.34 -3.01 -25.64
N TYR A 471 -17.52 -2.70 -26.66
CA TYR A 471 -17.99 -1.94 -27.83
C TYR A 471 -19.08 -2.64 -28.61
N LEU A 472 -19.04 -3.98 -28.73
CA LEU A 472 -20.15 -4.73 -29.31
C LEU A 472 -21.44 -4.48 -28.50
N LEU A 473 -21.41 -4.71 -27.19
CA LEU A 473 -22.60 -4.56 -26.34
C LEU A 473 -23.11 -3.11 -26.25
N GLU A 474 -22.20 -2.13 -26.22
CA GLU A 474 -22.54 -0.70 -26.28
C GLU A 474 -23.17 -0.36 -27.64
N TYR A 475 -22.62 -0.86 -28.75
CA TYR A 475 -23.18 -0.64 -30.09
C TYR A 475 -24.60 -1.18 -30.21
N LEU A 476 -24.87 -2.41 -29.74
CA LEU A 476 -26.20 -3.00 -29.79
C LEU A 476 -27.20 -2.21 -28.92
N GLU A 477 -26.80 -1.79 -27.72
CA GLU A 477 -27.64 -0.93 -26.87
C GLU A 477 -27.91 0.41 -27.54
N GLY A 478 -26.89 1.07 -28.09
CA GLY A 478 -27.04 2.35 -28.79
C GLY A 478 -27.97 2.23 -30.01
N GLN A 479 -27.84 1.16 -30.81
CA GLN A 479 -28.72 0.88 -31.94
C GLN A 479 -30.16 0.66 -31.51
N SER A 480 -30.38 -0.09 -30.43
CA SER A 480 -31.71 -0.27 -29.85
C SER A 480 -32.30 1.07 -29.42
N ILE A 481 -31.53 1.88 -28.67
CA ILE A 481 -31.97 3.19 -28.18
C ILE A 481 -32.40 4.11 -29.32
N VAL A 482 -31.60 4.25 -30.38
CA VAL A 482 -31.94 5.18 -31.46
C VAL A 482 -33.10 4.71 -32.33
N LYS A 483 -33.32 3.39 -32.46
CA LYS A 483 -34.35 2.79 -33.31
C LYS A 483 -35.67 2.47 -32.60
N LYS A 484 -35.64 2.18 -31.31
CA LYS A 484 -36.78 1.62 -30.56
C LYS A 484 -37.39 2.59 -29.55
N LEU A 485 -36.59 3.50 -28.98
CA LEU A 485 -37.09 4.43 -27.97
C LEU A 485 -37.63 5.71 -28.60
N ASN A 486 -38.72 6.23 -28.03
CA ASN A 486 -39.24 7.56 -28.34
C ASN A 486 -38.43 8.67 -27.64
N VAL A 487 -38.73 9.93 -27.93
CA VAL A 487 -37.98 11.09 -27.39
C VAL A 487 -38.00 11.12 -25.86
N SER A 488 -39.17 10.95 -25.24
CA SER A 488 -39.30 10.92 -23.78
C SER A 488 -38.46 9.80 -23.17
N GLN A 489 -38.58 8.57 -23.68
CA GLN A 489 -37.78 7.43 -23.22
C GLN A 489 -36.27 7.64 -23.41
N LYS A 490 -35.84 8.32 -24.49
CA LYS A 490 -34.44 8.70 -24.68
C LYS A 490 -33.96 9.68 -23.61
N MET A 491 -34.75 10.69 -23.27
CA MET A 491 -34.42 11.65 -22.20
C MET A 491 -34.28 10.93 -20.84
N GLU A 492 -35.03 9.87 -20.60
CA GLU A 492 -34.91 9.07 -19.38
C GLU A 492 -33.67 8.18 -19.38
N ALA A 493 -33.41 7.48 -20.48
CA ALA A 493 -32.35 6.48 -20.60
C ALA A 493 -30.94 7.07 -20.77
N LEU A 494 -30.83 8.32 -21.23
CA LEU A 494 -29.58 8.94 -21.65
C LEU A 494 -29.31 10.26 -20.94
N ARG A 495 -28.04 10.63 -20.85
CA ARG A 495 -27.55 11.91 -20.37
C ARG A 495 -26.54 12.49 -21.34
N LYS A 496 -26.26 13.78 -21.18
CA LYS A 496 -25.17 14.48 -21.87
C LYS A 496 -24.05 14.76 -20.88
N ILE A 497 -22.81 14.55 -21.30
CA ILE A 497 -21.62 14.96 -20.55
C ILE A 497 -20.95 16.16 -21.21
N GLU A 498 -20.57 17.13 -20.39
CA GLU A 498 -19.91 18.36 -20.81
C GLU A 498 -18.68 18.65 -19.93
N ASN A 499 -17.77 19.46 -20.47
CA ASN A 499 -16.62 19.98 -19.73
C ASN A 499 -16.96 21.36 -19.17
N LYS A 500 -16.88 21.50 -17.85
CA LYS A 500 -16.95 22.80 -17.18
C LYS A 500 -15.55 23.20 -16.72
N TYR A 501 -15.11 24.38 -17.12
CA TYR A 501 -13.84 24.95 -16.68
C TYR A 501 -14.10 25.93 -15.55
N VAL A 502 -13.45 25.70 -14.42
CA VAL A 502 -13.46 26.60 -13.25
C VAL A 502 -12.03 26.87 -12.86
N LYS A 503 -11.80 28.05 -12.29
CA LYS A 503 -10.47 28.40 -11.77
C LYS A 503 -10.08 27.42 -10.67
N ASP A 504 -8.95 26.76 -10.83
CA ASP A 504 -8.39 25.85 -9.85
C ASP A 504 -7.89 26.68 -8.64
N PRO A 505 -8.33 26.37 -7.41
CA PRO A 505 -7.92 27.13 -6.24
C PRO A 505 -6.45 26.91 -5.85
N ALA A 506 -5.83 25.80 -6.23
CA ALA A 506 -4.46 25.44 -5.88
C ALA A 506 -3.42 26.11 -6.79
N ASP A 507 -3.71 26.27 -8.09
CA ASP A 507 -2.75 26.87 -9.04
C ASP A 507 -3.26 28.10 -9.80
N GLY A 508 -4.55 28.40 -9.72
CA GLY A 508 -5.17 29.58 -10.32
C GLY A 508 -5.45 29.49 -11.82
N ASN A 509 -5.21 28.35 -12.47
CA ASN A 509 -5.49 28.16 -13.90
C ASN A 509 -6.94 27.70 -14.13
N ASP A 510 -7.47 27.93 -15.34
CA ASP A 510 -8.83 27.54 -15.76
C ASP A 510 -8.82 26.57 -16.95
N VAL A 511 -7.76 25.77 -17.07
CA VAL A 511 -7.52 24.86 -18.21
C VAL A 511 -7.90 23.40 -17.92
N TYR A 512 -8.26 23.07 -16.69
CA TYR A 512 -8.67 21.73 -16.29
C TYR A 512 -10.19 21.60 -16.36
N ALA A 513 -10.66 20.58 -17.07
CA ALA A 513 -12.09 20.31 -17.15
C ALA A 513 -12.57 19.55 -15.89
N THR A 514 -13.73 19.96 -15.37
CA THR A 514 -14.57 19.15 -14.49
C THR A 514 -15.70 18.59 -15.34
N ASN A 515 -15.98 17.28 -15.25
CA ASN A 515 -17.07 16.70 -16.02
C ASN A 515 -18.43 17.02 -15.36
N VAL A 516 -19.42 17.42 -16.16
CA VAL A 516 -20.79 17.66 -15.71
C VAL A 516 -21.73 16.80 -16.54
N VAL A 517 -22.51 15.95 -15.88
CA VAL A 517 -23.55 15.14 -16.50
C VAL A 517 -24.88 15.85 -16.31
N LYS A 518 -25.63 16.04 -17.39
CA LYS A 518 -26.92 16.73 -17.40
C LYS A 518 -28.01 15.86 -18.00
N ASP A 519 -29.23 16.07 -17.55
CA ASP A 519 -30.42 15.58 -18.23
C ASP A 519 -30.48 16.18 -19.64
N LEU A 520 -30.98 15.39 -20.60
CA LEU A 520 -31.18 15.86 -21.97
C LEU A 520 -32.38 16.79 -22.04
N THR A 521 -32.30 17.81 -22.90
CA THR A 521 -33.50 18.51 -23.36
C THR A 521 -34.23 17.69 -24.43
N ASP A 522 -35.49 18.01 -24.68
CA ASP A 522 -36.27 17.38 -25.76
C ASP A 522 -35.58 17.60 -27.13
N GLU A 523 -35.08 18.82 -27.39
CA GLU A 523 -34.38 19.14 -28.64
C GLU A 523 -33.06 18.37 -28.79
N GLU A 524 -32.35 18.11 -27.70
CA GLU A 524 -31.15 17.26 -27.73
C GLU A 524 -31.52 15.81 -28.00
N ALA A 525 -32.56 15.28 -27.36
CA ALA A 525 -33.02 13.91 -27.56
C ALA A 525 -33.56 13.67 -28.98
N GLN A 526 -34.23 14.65 -29.59
CA GLN A 526 -34.69 14.59 -30.99
C GLN A 526 -33.55 14.44 -32.00
N LYS A 527 -32.35 14.97 -31.70
CA LYS A 527 -31.16 14.83 -32.57
C LYS A 527 -30.57 13.42 -32.56
N LEU A 528 -30.94 12.57 -31.60
CA LEU A 528 -30.38 11.24 -31.41
C LEU A 528 -31.06 10.21 -32.32
N THR A 529 -30.82 10.34 -33.64
CA THR A 529 -31.47 9.55 -34.70
C THR A 529 -30.60 8.43 -35.26
N SER A 530 -29.30 8.42 -34.95
CA SER A 530 -28.34 7.42 -35.41
C SER A 530 -27.34 7.07 -34.31
N PHE A 531 -26.66 5.92 -34.43
CA PHE A 531 -25.63 5.55 -33.46
C PHE A 531 -24.53 6.63 -33.36
N GLU A 532 -24.07 7.14 -34.50
CA GLU A 532 -23.05 8.20 -34.57
C GLU A 532 -23.48 9.48 -33.85
N SER A 533 -24.78 9.82 -33.89
CA SER A 533 -25.29 10.99 -33.16
C SER A 533 -25.16 10.88 -31.63
N LEU A 534 -25.08 9.65 -31.07
CA LEU A 534 -24.79 9.46 -29.65
C LEU A 534 -23.35 9.89 -29.31
N ILE A 535 -22.42 9.64 -30.22
CA ILE A 535 -21.01 10.02 -30.05
C ILE A 535 -20.86 11.54 -30.24
N ASP A 536 -21.42 12.08 -31.34
CA ASP A 536 -21.27 13.49 -31.69
C ASP A 536 -21.95 14.45 -30.70
N ASN A 537 -22.99 13.99 -30.00
CA ASN A 537 -23.69 14.79 -28.99
C ASN A 537 -23.21 14.48 -27.55
N ASN A 538 -22.08 13.79 -27.39
CA ASN A 538 -21.46 13.49 -26.09
C ASN A 538 -22.42 12.77 -25.11
N ILE A 539 -23.05 11.70 -25.57
CA ILE A 539 -24.08 10.98 -24.82
C ILE A 539 -23.48 9.84 -23.99
N LEU A 540 -24.07 9.58 -22.83
CA LEU A 540 -23.84 8.41 -21.99
C LEU A 540 -25.16 7.86 -21.44
N SER A 541 -25.14 6.62 -20.96
CA SER A 541 -26.31 6.03 -20.28
C SER A 541 -26.55 6.68 -18.93
N ALA A 542 -27.82 6.89 -18.60
CA ALA A 542 -28.27 7.38 -17.29
C ALA A 542 -28.32 6.30 -16.21
N ARG A 543 -28.14 5.02 -16.57
CA ARG A 543 -28.41 3.88 -15.68
C ARG A 543 -27.50 3.86 -14.46
N GLU A 544 -26.23 4.19 -14.63
CA GLU A 544 -25.24 4.20 -13.55
C GLU A 544 -24.44 5.51 -13.46
N TYR A 545 -24.77 6.50 -14.31
CA TYR A 545 -24.17 7.83 -14.29
C TYR A 545 -25.27 8.87 -14.05
N GLN A 546 -25.38 9.29 -12.79
CA GLN A 546 -26.37 10.28 -12.36
C GLN A 546 -26.03 11.67 -12.90
N ALA A 547 -27.06 12.50 -13.09
CA ALA A 547 -26.88 13.92 -13.38
C ALA A 547 -26.22 14.61 -12.18
N GLY A 548 -25.26 15.49 -12.45
CA GLY A 548 -24.48 16.13 -11.41
C GLY A 548 -23.08 16.54 -11.87
N THR A 549 -22.35 17.17 -10.97
CA THR A 549 -20.94 17.53 -11.19
C THR A 549 -20.07 16.38 -10.68
N TYR A 550 -19.21 15.87 -11.55
CA TYR A 550 -18.20 14.88 -11.21
C TYR A 550 -16.91 15.65 -10.96
N GLU A 551 -16.68 15.98 -9.69
CA GLU A 551 -15.55 16.80 -9.26
C GLU A 551 -14.20 16.18 -9.67
N ARG A 552 -13.19 17.03 -9.85
CA ARG A 552 -11.84 16.51 -10.12
C ARG A 552 -11.29 15.83 -8.88
N ASN A 553 -10.46 14.82 -9.08
CA ASN A 553 -9.86 14.03 -7.99
C ASN A 553 -10.93 13.31 -7.14
N GLY A 554 -12.00 12.85 -7.80
CA GLY A 554 -13.12 12.17 -7.18
C GLY A 554 -13.01 10.65 -7.25
N TYR A 555 -13.74 9.95 -6.38
CA TYR A 555 -13.75 8.49 -6.27
C TYR A 555 -14.71 7.86 -7.30
N PHE A 556 -14.48 8.17 -8.57
CA PHE A 556 -15.31 7.70 -9.68
C PHE A 556 -14.71 6.48 -10.37
N THR A 557 -15.57 5.57 -10.81
CA THR A 557 -15.19 4.37 -11.55
C THR A 557 -15.99 4.28 -12.83
N ILE A 558 -15.38 3.74 -13.89
CA ILE A 558 -16.08 3.47 -15.15
C ILE A 558 -16.80 2.13 -15.01
N LYS A 559 -18.10 2.15 -15.25
CA LYS A 559 -18.96 0.97 -15.19
C LYS A 559 -18.79 0.13 -16.45
N LEU A 560 -18.73 -1.18 -16.25
CA LEU A 560 -18.49 -2.16 -17.31
C LEU A 560 -19.66 -2.26 -18.30
N PHE A 561 -20.89 -2.07 -17.80
CA PHE A 561 -22.11 -2.31 -18.58
C PHE A 561 -22.96 -1.06 -18.86
N ALA A 562 -22.57 0.11 -18.37
CA ALA A 562 -23.20 1.39 -18.68
C ALA A 562 -22.40 2.14 -19.76
N PRO A 563 -22.94 2.29 -20.99
CA PRO A 563 -22.18 2.87 -22.09
C PRO A 563 -21.83 4.34 -21.87
N ILE A 564 -20.59 4.68 -22.22
CA ILE A 564 -20.16 6.06 -22.48
C ILE A 564 -19.85 6.15 -23.98
N PHE A 565 -20.85 6.55 -24.78
CA PHE A 565 -20.68 6.73 -26.22
C PHE A 565 -19.78 7.92 -26.52
N SER A 566 -19.89 8.95 -25.68
CA SER A 566 -19.08 10.16 -25.71
C SER A 566 -17.58 9.88 -25.88
N ALA A 567 -16.95 10.77 -26.64
CA ALA A 567 -15.50 10.91 -26.77
C ALA A 567 -15.09 12.36 -26.47
N LEU A 568 -15.75 12.95 -25.46
CA LEU A 568 -15.59 14.34 -25.06
C LEU A 568 -14.11 14.67 -24.76
N SER A 569 -13.50 15.41 -25.68
CA SER A 569 -12.14 15.94 -25.57
C SER A 569 -12.11 17.23 -24.75
N SER A 570 -11.02 17.49 -24.05
CA SER A 570 -10.72 18.83 -23.54
C SER A 570 -10.13 19.71 -24.65
N GLU A 571 -10.64 20.93 -24.81
CA GLU A 571 -10.16 21.90 -25.80
C GLU A 571 -8.98 22.74 -25.29
N LYS A 572 -8.84 22.88 -23.96
CA LYS A 572 -7.88 23.79 -23.32
C LYS A 572 -6.70 23.07 -22.65
N GLY A 573 -6.90 21.86 -22.15
CA GLY A 573 -5.91 21.18 -21.33
C GLY A 573 -6.27 19.73 -21.06
N THR A 574 -6.63 19.46 -19.81
CA THR A 574 -6.80 18.10 -19.29
C THR A 574 -8.28 17.74 -19.21
N PRO A 575 -8.65 16.49 -19.56
CA PRO A 575 -10.00 15.98 -19.43
C PRO A 575 -10.41 15.88 -17.95
N GLY A 576 -11.72 15.87 -17.68
CA GLY A 576 -12.23 15.57 -16.35
C GLY A 576 -12.11 14.10 -15.97
N ASP A 577 -12.40 13.79 -14.72
CA ASP A 577 -12.19 12.50 -14.08
C ASP A 577 -12.90 11.31 -14.75
N LEU A 578 -14.15 11.47 -15.17
CA LEU A 578 -14.95 10.38 -15.74
C LEU A 578 -14.50 10.09 -17.18
N MET A 579 -14.40 11.13 -18.01
CA MET A 579 -13.99 10.97 -19.40
C MET A 579 -12.51 10.59 -19.50
N GLY A 580 -11.65 11.16 -18.66
CA GLY A 580 -10.23 10.84 -18.63
C GLY A 580 -10.00 9.35 -18.37
N ARG A 581 -10.66 8.76 -17.37
CA ARG A 581 -10.52 7.31 -17.10
C ARG A 581 -11.06 6.45 -18.25
N ARG A 582 -12.21 6.82 -18.83
CA ARG A 582 -12.78 6.07 -19.96
C ARG A 582 -11.82 6.07 -21.17
N ILE A 583 -11.34 7.23 -21.59
CA ILE A 583 -10.41 7.33 -22.73
C ILE A 583 -9.07 6.66 -22.43
N ALA A 584 -8.57 6.75 -21.19
CA ALA A 584 -7.35 6.04 -20.79
C ALA A 584 -7.46 4.52 -20.98
N TYR A 585 -8.60 3.91 -20.63
CA TYR A 585 -8.84 2.49 -20.88
C TYR A 585 -9.00 2.15 -22.37
N GLU A 586 -9.65 3.01 -23.16
CA GLU A 586 -9.74 2.83 -24.61
C GLU A 586 -8.36 2.89 -25.28
N LEU A 587 -7.47 3.75 -24.78
CA LEU A 587 -6.08 3.82 -25.22
C LEU A 587 -5.24 2.61 -24.78
N LEU A 588 -5.50 2.07 -23.58
CA LEU A 588 -4.91 0.79 -23.16
C LEU A 588 -5.31 -0.34 -24.12
N ALA A 589 -6.57 -0.41 -24.51
CA ALA A 589 -7.06 -1.39 -25.48
C ALA A 589 -6.49 -1.18 -26.90
N ALA A 590 -6.30 0.07 -27.32
CA ALA A 590 -5.81 0.39 -28.67
C ALA A 590 -4.28 0.25 -28.81
N LYS A 591 -3.50 0.67 -27.82
CA LYS A 591 -2.04 0.84 -27.92
C LYS A 591 -1.25 0.24 -26.75
N GLY A 592 -1.91 -0.29 -25.73
CA GLY A 592 -1.25 -0.88 -24.56
C GLY A 592 -0.90 0.14 -23.48
N PHE A 593 -0.28 -0.34 -22.40
CA PHE A 593 -0.04 0.47 -21.21
C PHE A 593 0.99 1.57 -21.47
N LYS A 594 2.20 1.18 -21.89
CA LYS A 594 3.31 2.11 -22.13
C LYS A 594 3.08 3.06 -23.31
N ASP A 595 2.51 2.55 -24.39
CA ASP A 595 2.42 3.32 -25.64
C ASP A 595 1.04 3.97 -25.87
N GLY A 596 0.06 3.69 -25.01
CA GLY A 596 -1.30 4.23 -25.11
C GLY A 596 -1.75 4.97 -23.86
N MET A 597 -1.91 4.24 -22.77
CA MET A 597 -2.43 4.80 -21.51
C MET A 597 -1.45 5.80 -20.87
N VAL A 598 -0.18 5.43 -20.68
CA VAL A 598 0.84 6.27 -20.01
C VAL A 598 1.01 7.64 -20.67
N PRO A 599 1.18 7.77 -22.00
CA PRO A 599 1.35 9.09 -22.63
C PRO A 599 0.12 10.00 -22.50
N TYR A 600 -1.07 9.44 -22.24
CA TYR A 600 -2.30 10.20 -22.05
C TYR A 600 -2.53 10.70 -20.63
N ILE A 601 -2.08 9.95 -19.62
CA ILE A 601 -2.29 10.28 -18.20
C ILE A 601 -1.04 10.82 -17.50
N SER A 602 0.10 10.91 -18.20
CA SER A 602 1.35 11.46 -17.69
C SER A 602 1.79 12.73 -18.43
N ASN A 603 2.81 13.40 -17.90
CA ASN A 603 3.45 14.54 -18.54
C ASN A 603 4.53 14.15 -19.58
N GLN A 604 4.47 12.93 -20.15
CA GLN A 604 5.45 12.45 -21.12
C GLN A 604 5.68 13.41 -22.31
N TYR A 605 4.65 14.14 -22.73
CA TYR A 605 4.73 15.12 -23.83
C TYR A 605 4.81 16.58 -23.37
N GLU A 606 5.13 16.85 -22.09
CA GLU A 606 5.21 18.20 -21.54
C GLU A 606 6.24 19.07 -22.29
N GLU A 607 7.46 18.56 -22.50
CA GLU A 607 8.50 19.32 -23.20
C GLU A 607 8.12 19.66 -24.64
N ILE A 608 7.42 18.74 -25.32
CA ILE A 608 6.90 18.99 -26.68
C ILE A 608 5.80 20.04 -26.64
N ALA A 609 4.88 19.97 -25.66
CA ALA A 609 3.85 20.98 -25.48
C ALA A 609 4.46 22.38 -25.30
N LYS A 610 5.50 22.47 -24.47
CA LYS A 610 6.25 23.70 -24.20
C LYS A 610 6.92 24.25 -25.46
N GLN A 611 7.57 23.39 -26.25
CA GLN A 611 8.16 23.77 -27.55
C GLN A 611 7.11 24.26 -28.54
N ASN A 612 5.91 23.68 -28.52
CA ASN A 612 4.78 24.09 -29.34
C ASN A 612 4.05 25.35 -28.81
N GLY A 613 4.55 25.98 -27.75
CA GLY A 613 3.96 27.17 -27.14
C GLY A 613 2.72 26.90 -26.27
N GLN A 614 2.34 25.64 -26.06
CA GLN A 614 1.29 25.26 -25.12
C GLN A 614 1.89 25.21 -23.72
N THR A 615 1.66 26.26 -22.94
CA THR A 615 2.28 26.41 -21.62
C THR A 615 1.29 26.78 -20.54
N ILE A 616 1.59 26.37 -19.31
CA ILE A 616 0.83 26.67 -18.10
C ILE A 616 1.79 27.21 -17.02
N ASN A 617 1.29 28.08 -16.15
CA ASN A 617 2.02 28.52 -14.97
C ASN A 617 1.60 27.68 -13.77
N LEU A 618 2.49 26.83 -13.28
CA LEU A 618 2.27 25.98 -12.12
C LEU A 618 3.22 26.40 -11.00
N TYR A 619 2.64 26.87 -9.88
CA TYR A 619 3.39 27.32 -8.70
C TYR A 619 4.53 28.30 -9.02
N GLY A 620 4.27 29.25 -9.93
CA GLY A 620 5.24 30.27 -10.36
C GLY A 620 6.27 29.79 -11.41
N LYS A 621 6.18 28.55 -11.90
CA LYS A 621 7.03 28.02 -12.97
C LYS A 621 6.25 27.82 -14.27
N LYS A 622 6.85 28.23 -15.38
CA LYS A 622 6.31 28.01 -16.73
C LYS A 622 6.62 26.58 -17.20
N GLN A 623 5.59 25.76 -17.33
CA GLN A 623 5.63 24.36 -17.72
C GLN A 623 4.88 24.13 -19.03
N GLY A 624 5.07 22.96 -19.66
CA GLY A 624 4.28 22.56 -20.82
C GLY A 624 2.86 22.15 -20.42
N LEU A 625 1.87 22.42 -21.27
CA LEU A 625 0.49 22.00 -21.07
C LEU A 625 0.13 20.89 -22.05
N VAL A 626 0.10 19.64 -21.58
CA VAL A 626 -0.25 18.48 -22.40
C VAL A 626 -1.76 18.48 -22.69
N THR A 627 -2.14 18.88 -23.89
CA THR A 627 -3.54 18.91 -24.36
C THR A 627 -3.97 17.58 -24.98
N ASP A 628 -5.26 17.28 -24.95
CA ASP A 628 -5.82 16.08 -25.59
C ASP A 628 -5.56 16.04 -27.10
N LYS A 629 -5.50 17.21 -27.75
CA LYS A 629 -5.11 17.34 -29.17
C LYS A 629 -3.69 16.87 -29.40
N LEU A 630 -2.74 17.32 -28.58
CA LEU A 630 -1.34 16.91 -28.70
C LEU A 630 -1.20 15.39 -28.49
N VAL A 631 -1.88 14.84 -27.48
CA VAL A 631 -1.81 13.40 -27.22
C VAL A 631 -2.36 12.60 -28.41
N LEU A 632 -3.53 12.97 -28.94
CA LEU A 632 -4.12 12.30 -30.11
C LEU A 632 -3.15 12.31 -31.31
N GLU A 633 -2.55 13.47 -31.60
CA GLU A 633 -1.59 13.63 -32.69
C GLU A 633 -0.37 12.72 -32.49
N LYS A 634 0.20 12.67 -31.28
CA LYS A 634 1.40 11.87 -30.99
C LYS A 634 1.14 10.37 -30.98
N LEU A 635 -0.02 9.93 -30.51
CA LEU A 635 -0.36 8.50 -30.44
C LEU A 635 -0.71 7.91 -31.81
N PHE A 636 -1.30 8.71 -32.70
CA PHE A 636 -1.90 8.20 -33.94
C PHE A 636 -1.33 8.83 -35.22
N GLY A 637 -0.38 9.76 -35.13
CA GLY A 637 0.30 10.32 -36.30
C GLY A 637 -0.64 10.95 -37.32
N GLY A 638 -1.75 11.54 -36.87
CA GLY A 638 -2.77 12.13 -37.74
C GLY A 638 -3.80 11.16 -38.33
N GLN A 639 -3.77 9.86 -37.98
CA GLN A 639 -4.78 8.88 -38.42
C GLN A 639 -6.22 9.30 -38.07
N TYR A 640 -6.39 10.02 -36.96
CA TYR A 640 -7.68 10.54 -36.52
C TYR A 640 -7.61 12.06 -36.36
N SER A 641 -8.60 12.77 -36.90
CA SER A 641 -8.72 14.23 -36.79
C SER A 641 -9.32 14.69 -35.46
N SER A 642 -9.99 13.79 -34.72
CA SER A 642 -10.60 14.06 -33.42
C SER A 642 -10.77 12.78 -32.60
N TRP A 643 -10.97 12.93 -31.28
CA TRP A 643 -11.31 11.81 -30.40
C TRP A 643 -12.65 11.16 -30.76
N ALA A 644 -13.62 11.93 -31.25
CA ALA A 644 -14.84 11.38 -31.84
C ALA A 644 -14.51 10.51 -33.06
N GLY A 645 -13.65 10.97 -33.97
CA GLY A 645 -13.19 10.17 -35.11
C GLY A 645 -12.53 8.84 -34.70
N PHE A 646 -11.67 8.88 -33.68
CA PHE A 646 -11.09 7.67 -33.07
C PHE A 646 -12.19 6.74 -32.54
N LYS A 647 -13.10 7.25 -31.70
CA LYS A 647 -14.19 6.46 -31.10
C LYS A 647 -15.07 5.78 -32.15
N LYS A 648 -15.45 6.52 -33.19
CA LYS A 648 -16.22 6.01 -34.33
C LYS A 648 -15.47 4.88 -35.03
N ALA A 649 -14.19 5.07 -35.32
CA ALA A 649 -13.36 4.05 -35.94
C ALA A 649 -13.25 2.78 -35.07
N MET A 650 -13.13 2.92 -33.75
CA MET A 650 -13.10 1.78 -32.83
C MET A 650 -14.39 0.97 -32.87
N TYR A 651 -15.56 1.61 -32.91
CA TYR A 651 -16.83 0.91 -33.11
C TYR A 651 -16.92 0.24 -34.47
N GLN A 652 -16.59 0.95 -35.55
CA GLN A 652 -16.67 0.43 -36.92
C GLN A 652 -15.74 -0.78 -37.13
N GLU A 653 -14.57 -0.78 -36.50
CA GLU A 653 -13.65 -1.94 -36.49
C GLU A 653 -14.34 -3.21 -35.96
N ARG A 654 -15.14 -3.10 -34.87
CA ARG A 654 -15.85 -4.25 -34.29
C ARG A 654 -17.09 -4.61 -35.10
N VAL A 655 -17.82 -3.61 -35.63
CA VAL A 655 -18.96 -3.85 -36.54
C VAL A 655 -18.53 -4.69 -37.74
N ALA A 656 -17.35 -4.43 -38.31
CA ALA A 656 -16.79 -5.22 -39.41
C ALA A 656 -16.49 -6.69 -39.04
N GLN A 657 -16.44 -7.03 -37.75
CA GLN A 657 -16.20 -8.39 -37.25
C GLN A 657 -17.48 -9.15 -36.87
N PHE A 658 -18.67 -8.52 -36.96
CA PHE A 658 -19.92 -9.10 -36.45
C PHE A 658 -20.30 -10.46 -37.07
N ASP A 659 -19.91 -10.73 -38.30
CA ASP A 659 -20.15 -12.01 -38.97
C ASP A 659 -19.24 -13.15 -38.46
N HIS A 660 -18.28 -12.84 -37.59
CA HIS A 660 -17.33 -13.78 -37.00
C HIS A 660 -17.60 -14.04 -35.51
N LEU A 661 -18.75 -13.65 -34.95
CA LEU A 661 -19.02 -13.84 -33.52
C LEU A 661 -18.93 -15.32 -33.11
N ASN A 662 -18.17 -15.61 -32.04
CA ASN A 662 -18.11 -16.95 -31.48
C ASN A 662 -19.44 -17.35 -30.84
N LYS A 663 -19.81 -18.62 -30.96
CA LYS A 663 -21.00 -19.17 -30.31
C LYS A 663 -20.84 -19.17 -28.79
N ILE A 664 -21.81 -18.64 -28.05
CA ILE A 664 -21.88 -18.76 -26.58
C ILE A 664 -23.22 -19.31 -26.12
N THR A 665 -23.22 -19.94 -24.95
CA THR A 665 -24.44 -20.38 -24.24
C THR A 665 -24.39 -19.85 -22.82
N PHE A 666 -25.48 -19.24 -22.36
CA PHE A 666 -25.60 -18.64 -21.03
C PHE A 666 -26.99 -18.86 -20.44
N LYS A 667 -27.13 -18.70 -19.12
CA LYS A 667 -28.44 -18.75 -18.43
C LYS A 667 -29.34 -17.63 -18.95
N ASP A 668 -30.56 -17.95 -19.38
CA ASP A 668 -31.46 -16.96 -19.98
C ASP A 668 -31.93 -15.93 -18.93
N PRO A 669 -31.50 -14.66 -19.01
CA PRO A 669 -31.83 -13.64 -18.02
C PRO A 669 -33.30 -13.16 -18.12
N THR A 670 -34.03 -13.55 -19.17
CA THR A 670 -35.46 -13.22 -19.33
C THR A 670 -36.36 -14.13 -18.48
N GLN A 671 -35.83 -15.25 -18.01
CA GLN A 671 -36.55 -16.25 -17.23
C GLN A 671 -36.38 -16.01 -15.72
N SER A 672 -37.23 -16.66 -14.92
CA SER A 672 -37.09 -16.65 -13.45
C SER A 672 -35.70 -17.14 -13.02
N TRP A 673 -35.17 -16.60 -11.93
CA TRP A 673 -33.88 -17.01 -11.37
C TRP A 673 -33.83 -18.51 -11.00
N MET A 674 -34.99 -19.14 -10.74
CA MET A 674 -35.13 -20.58 -10.49
C MET A 674 -35.08 -21.44 -11.77
N SER A 675 -35.23 -20.82 -12.94
CA SER A 675 -35.18 -21.53 -14.21
C SER A 675 -33.76 -21.94 -14.58
N ASN A 676 -33.61 -23.16 -15.10
CA ASN A 676 -32.36 -23.64 -15.71
C ASN A 676 -32.34 -23.42 -17.23
N ALA A 677 -33.26 -22.61 -17.76
CA ALA A 677 -33.28 -22.26 -19.17
C ALA A 677 -31.97 -21.59 -19.58
N THR A 678 -31.43 -22.03 -20.73
CA THR A 678 -30.25 -21.43 -21.34
C THR A 678 -30.60 -20.86 -22.69
N LYS A 679 -29.83 -19.85 -23.10
CA LYS A 679 -29.90 -19.25 -24.42
C LYS A 679 -28.57 -19.40 -25.11
N THR A 680 -28.62 -19.75 -26.39
CA THR A 680 -27.44 -19.89 -27.23
C THR A 680 -27.49 -18.85 -28.32
N ILE A 681 -26.40 -18.12 -28.49
CA ILE A 681 -26.24 -17.07 -29.50
C ILE A 681 -25.08 -17.45 -30.41
N GLN A 682 -25.30 -17.35 -31.71
CA GLN A 682 -24.29 -17.64 -32.73
C GLN A 682 -24.08 -16.46 -33.69
N ARG A 683 -24.98 -15.48 -33.68
CA ARG A 683 -24.94 -14.32 -34.59
C ARG A 683 -25.27 -13.05 -33.83
N VAL A 684 -24.63 -11.95 -34.21
CA VAL A 684 -24.89 -10.63 -33.59
C VAL A 684 -26.35 -10.22 -33.70
N LYS A 685 -27.06 -10.59 -34.79
CA LYS A 685 -28.49 -10.30 -34.96
C LYS A 685 -29.36 -10.86 -33.82
N GLU A 686 -29.10 -12.09 -33.38
CA GLU A 686 -29.83 -12.72 -32.28
C GLU A 686 -29.59 -11.96 -30.97
N LEU A 687 -28.37 -11.47 -30.76
CA LEU A 687 -28.03 -10.65 -29.60
C LEU A 687 -28.65 -9.25 -29.67
N GLN A 688 -28.73 -8.65 -30.86
CA GLN A 688 -29.43 -7.37 -31.07
C GLN A 688 -30.92 -7.51 -30.73
N GLU A 689 -31.58 -8.59 -31.15
CA GLU A 689 -33.00 -8.83 -30.82
C GLU A 689 -33.22 -8.96 -29.30
N LEU A 690 -32.32 -9.62 -28.58
CA LEU A 690 -32.37 -9.66 -27.12
C LEU A 690 -32.12 -8.29 -26.48
N MET A 691 -31.19 -7.51 -27.03
CA MET A 691 -30.91 -6.16 -26.54
C MET A 691 -32.09 -5.22 -26.79
N ASP A 692 -32.73 -5.31 -27.95
CA ASP A 692 -33.96 -4.56 -28.27
C ASP A 692 -35.06 -4.85 -27.25
N GLN A 693 -35.29 -6.13 -26.94
CA GLN A 693 -36.27 -6.56 -25.93
C GLN A 693 -35.90 -6.05 -24.53
N ALA A 694 -34.63 -6.15 -24.15
CA ALA A 694 -34.17 -5.70 -22.83
C ALA A 694 -34.28 -4.18 -22.66
N VAL A 695 -33.92 -3.41 -23.68
CA VAL A 695 -34.03 -1.93 -23.67
C VAL A 695 -35.49 -1.48 -23.62
N LEU A 696 -36.38 -2.11 -24.41
CA LEU A 696 -37.81 -1.80 -24.34
C LEU A 696 -38.39 -2.13 -22.96
N LYS A 697 -38.02 -3.27 -22.38
CA LYS A 697 -38.45 -3.67 -21.04
C LYS A 697 -38.00 -2.68 -19.96
N ASP A 698 -36.76 -2.20 -20.03
CA ASP A 698 -36.25 -1.18 -19.11
C ASP A 698 -36.97 0.17 -19.31
N ALA A 699 -37.37 0.51 -20.54
CA ALA A 699 -38.06 1.77 -20.86
C ALA A 699 -39.57 1.77 -20.59
N GLU A 700 -40.20 0.59 -20.48
CA GLU A 700 -41.62 0.42 -20.13
C GLU A 700 -41.83 0.21 -18.61
N GLY A 701 -40.77 -0.19 -17.89
CA GLY A 701 -40.82 -0.47 -16.46
C GLY A 701 -40.88 0.77 -15.57
N THR A 702 -41.16 0.57 -14.28
CA THR A 702 -41.05 1.63 -13.27
C THR A 702 -39.60 2.04 -13.10
N ARG A 703 -39.36 3.35 -13.10
CA ARG A 703 -38.03 3.91 -12.91
C ARG A 703 -37.49 3.61 -11.52
N TRP A 704 -36.21 3.24 -11.45
CA TRP A 704 -35.57 2.81 -10.22
C TRP A 704 -35.27 4.00 -9.30
N SER A 705 -35.73 3.93 -8.05
CA SER A 705 -35.40 4.92 -7.01
C SER A 705 -34.07 4.60 -6.30
N ASP A 706 -33.73 3.31 -6.20
CA ASP A 706 -32.46 2.80 -5.68
C ASP A 706 -31.99 1.66 -6.60
N TYR A 707 -31.20 2.01 -7.62
CA TYR A 707 -30.84 1.09 -8.69
C TYR A 707 -29.98 -0.07 -8.18
N ASN A 708 -30.53 -1.28 -8.25
CA ASN A 708 -29.82 -2.52 -8.01
C ASN A 708 -29.48 -3.22 -9.35
N PRO A 709 -28.20 -3.24 -9.77
CA PRO A 709 -27.80 -3.83 -11.03
C PRO A 709 -28.15 -5.31 -11.20
N GLU A 710 -28.32 -6.04 -10.09
CA GLU A 710 -28.67 -7.47 -10.09
C GLU A 710 -30.12 -7.75 -10.44
N THR A 711 -31.04 -6.82 -10.12
CA THR A 711 -32.48 -7.07 -10.17
C THR A 711 -33.23 -6.15 -11.10
N ASP A 712 -32.72 -4.94 -11.33
CA ASP A 712 -33.57 -3.84 -11.78
C ASP A 712 -33.57 -3.66 -13.29
N SER A 713 -32.42 -3.85 -13.95
CA SER A 713 -32.28 -3.66 -15.39
C SER A 713 -32.13 -4.98 -16.14
N ALA A 714 -33.02 -5.23 -17.08
CA ALA A 714 -32.92 -6.31 -18.04
C ALA A 714 -31.68 -6.15 -18.94
N VAL A 715 -31.32 -4.91 -19.30
CA VAL A 715 -30.10 -4.63 -20.08
C VAL A 715 -28.84 -5.04 -19.31
N HIS A 716 -28.72 -4.64 -18.03
CA HIS A 716 -27.56 -5.00 -17.21
C HIS A 716 -27.45 -6.52 -17.06
N LYS A 717 -28.56 -7.21 -16.76
CA LYS A 717 -28.59 -8.68 -16.64
C LYS A 717 -28.13 -9.38 -17.92
N LEU A 718 -28.61 -8.91 -19.09
CA LEU A 718 -28.20 -9.47 -20.38
C LEU A 718 -26.71 -9.26 -20.63
N LYS A 719 -26.22 -8.03 -20.47
CA LYS A 719 -24.80 -7.71 -20.67
C LYS A 719 -23.89 -8.53 -19.75
N ARG A 720 -24.27 -8.65 -18.47
CA ARG A 720 -23.55 -9.46 -17.50
C ARG A 720 -23.49 -10.93 -17.90
N ALA A 721 -24.62 -11.53 -18.27
CA ALA A 721 -24.67 -12.94 -18.65
C ALA A 721 -23.81 -13.22 -19.89
N VAL A 722 -23.86 -12.34 -20.89
CA VAL A 722 -23.04 -12.43 -22.10
C VAL A 722 -21.56 -12.22 -21.79
N PHE A 723 -21.21 -11.23 -20.98
CA PHE A 723 -19.84 -10.97 -20.56
C PHE A 723 -19.25 -12.16 -19.82
N LYS A 724 -19.96 -12.72 -18.84
CA LYS A 724 -19.52 -13.91 -18.11
C LYS A 724 -19.26 -15.09 -19.03
N ALA A 725 -20.18 -15.35 -19.96
CA ALA A 725 -20.05 -16.47 -20.89
C ALA A 725 -18.82 -16.34 -21.78
N TYR A 726 -18.51 -15.14 -22.28
CA TYR A 726 -17.28 -14.90 -23.03
C TYR A 726 -16.03 -14.92 -22.16
N LEU A 727 -16.07 -14.37 -20.95
CA LEU A 727 -14.96 -14.41 -19.99
C LEU A 727 -14.53 -15.87 -19.74
N ASP A 728 -15.50 -16.76 -19.55
CA ASP A 728 -15.25 -18.20 -19.36
C ASP A 728 -14.76 -18.89 -20.62
N GLN A 729 -15.45 -18.70 -21.74
CA GLN A 729 -15.12 -19.34 -23.01
C GLN A 729 -13.72 -18.96 -23.50
N THR A 730 -13.34 -17.70 -23.35
CA THR A 730 -12.06 -17.15 -23.84
C THR A 730 -10.93 -17.28 -22.83
N ASN A 731 -11.19 -17.93 -21.69
CA ASN A 731 -10.25 -18.10 -20.57
C ASN A 731 -9.63 -16.77 -20.15
N ASP A 732 -10.46 -15.86 -19.65
CA ASP A 732 -10.12 -14.48 -19.26
C ASP A 732 -9.64 -13.62 -20.44
N PHE A 733 -10.39 -13.63 -21.55
CA PHE A 733 -10.08 -12.82 -22.74
C PHE A 733 -8.67 -13.04 -23.28
N ARG A 734 -8.14 -14.27 -23.19
CA ARG A 734 -6.87 -14.65 -23.84
C ARG A 734 -7.01 -14.76 -25.36
N THR A 735 -8.23 -15.06 -25.82
CA THR A 735 -8.62 -15.10 -27.23
C THR A 735 -9.73 -14.10 -27.51
N SER A 736 -9.86 -13.69 -28.77
CA SER A 736 -10.96 -12.81 -29.19
C SER A 736 -12.32 -13.52 -29.08
N ILE A 737 -13.37 -12.71 -28.90
CA ILE A 737 -14.78 -13.15 -29.00
C ILE A 737 -15.22 -13.34 -30.45
N PHE A 738 -14.41 -12.89 -31.41
CA PHE A 738 -14.58 -13.16 -32.83
C PHE A 738 -13.70 -14.35 -33.21
N ALA A 739 -14.23 -15.26 -34.01
CA ALA A 739 -13.50 -16.37 -34.59
C ALA A 739 -12.43 -15.81 -35.52
N ASN A 740 -11.16 -15.89 -35.12
CA ASN A 740 -10.05 -15.77 -36.07
C ASN A 740 -10.08 -16.99 -36.99
N LYS A 741 -10.84 -16.92 -38.08
CA LYS A 741 -10.62 -17.77 -39.25
C LYS A 741 -9.74 -17.00 -40.24
N LYS A 742 -8.44 -17.19 -40.10
CA LYS A 742 -7.61 -17.49 -41.27
C LYS A 742 -6.87 -18.77 -41.00
#